data_AF-A0A495XZ15-F1
#
_entry.id   AF-A0A495XZ15-F1
#
_cell.length_a   1.000
_cell.length_b   1.000
_cell.length_c   1.000
_cell.angle_alpha   90.00
_cell.angle_beta   90.00
_cell.angle_gamma   90.00
#
_symmetry.space_group_name_H-M   'P 1'
#
loop_
_entity.id
_entity.type
_entity.pdbx_description
1 polymer ?
#
loop_
_entity_poly.entity_id
_entity_poly.type
_entity_poly.pdbx_seq_one_letter_code
_entity_poly.pdbx_strand_id
1 'polypeptide(L)'
;MNKRSWSAVSGLAVGALVVTGLTAPGQAQATPTTKAPVSSDPAEAQASRHDNLPNPLADKANAERKDAVSKLIKGEATTKTINGNRVIEVKSATKNTAGRAATQSRFINYPVDREEDIFTILTDFGTQTMSGQSQAPGPVHNQIPQPDRVWDKSATDDNSTYWIPDFSRQHFMDLMFGEGDSFKDFYLKQSNGRFVAKGDVSDWVTVPYNEARYGSNSVPQSNGYWNYIKDTATAWYNAQKAAGKTDAQIKTYLAQFDKVDRYDYDNDGDFNEPDGYIDHFQAIHAGEGEEAGGGAQGTDAIWSHRWYAYSSDAGKTGPDMNKSGGVQLGDSGMWIGDYTTEPENGGLGVFAHEFGHDLGLPDLYDTNGGDNGTAFWTLMSGGSWLNQAKDSIGTKPGYMGPWEKLQLGWLDYVTVKPGTNKLVKLGPADRVAKDKSNTDENSYGVTPQAIVVPLPERTVTTERNTPHSGSAEWWSGYGNNLNNTLSTTLDLTGATTSASVSAWVQGNLEVDYDYMYGEVSTDGGTTWNQVGTPVDGVFGWTQKSFDLSAYKGQSVQFRFRVQTDGGVESEAFVDDIQVTKDGVAGPVDDVESGAGAWVAKGFAITDGTTSKKVQDVYYAENRVYSNYDKGLKTGPYNFGWGNTRPDWVERFPYQNGLLVWFSNGEQTNNNTKDHPGAGLVLPVDARPKAIKFPDGALLGNRRQPFDATFGQERTDMVTFHRNGYGVTLKSQPAMPTFDDSDPLRYWDASNPWASTAVAGAGVKMTVTQTSENKQNMVVRVTTK
;
A
#
# COMPACT_ATOMS: atom_id res chain seq x y z
N MET A 1 -26.35 53.37 -5.46
CA MET A 1 -26.76 53.93 -4.14
C MET A 1 -27.64 52.90 -3.44
N ASN A 2 -27.06 52.30 -2.40
CA ASN A 2 -27.63 51.74 -1.17
C ASN A 2 -29.15 51.53 -0.97
N LYS A 3 -29.41 50.41 -0.27
CA LYS A 3 -30.49 50.08 0.70
C LYS A 3 -31.79 49.51 0.10
N ARG A 4 -32.50 48.56 0.71
CA ARG A 4 -32.37 47.63 1.86
C ARG A 4 -33.73 46.89 1.95
N SER A 5 -33.75 45.63 2.41
CA SER A 5 -34.74 44.98 3.34
C SER A 5 -36.26 45.07 3.08
N TRP A 6 -37.18 44.15 3.42
CA TRP A 6 -37.28 42.83 4.07
C TRP A 6 -38.80 42.48 4.08
N SER A 7 -39.12 41.21 4.36
CA SER A 7 -40.36 40.69 5.02
C SER A 7 -41.58 40.25 4.18
N ALA A 8 -41.72 38.91 4.12
CA ALA A 8 -42.85 38.04 4.49
C ALA A 8 -44.33 38.51 4.37
N VAL A 9 -45.20 37.61 3.90
CA VAL A 9 -46.26 36.92 4.69
C VAL A 9 -47.21 36.09 3.77
N SER A 10 -47.33 34.81 4.12
CA SER A 10 -48.48 33.88 4.16
C SER A 10 -49.69 33.98 3.21
N GLY A 11 -50.16 32.80 2.74
CA GLY A 11 -51.53 32.61 2.24
C GLY A 11 -51.87 31.16 1.89
N LEU A 12 -52.51 30.45 2.82
CA LEU A 12 -53.14 29.13 2.67
C LEU A 12 -54.42 29.19 1.81
N ALA A 13 -54.70 28.15 1.02
CA ALA A 13 -56.08 27.73 0.73
C ALA A 13 -56.14 26.23 0.35
N VAL A 14 -56.97 25.50 1.10
CA VAL A 14 -57.36 24.10 0.92
C VAL A 14 -58.56 24.01 -0.01
N GLY A 15 -58.60 23.01 -0.89
CA GLY A 15 -59.80 22.63 -1.65
C GLY A 15 -59.79 21.14 -1.96
N ALA A 16 -60.68 20.38 -1.29
CA ALA A 16 -60.91 18.97 -1.52
C ALA A 16 -62.03 18.76 -2.55
N LEU A 17 -61.92 17.73 -3.41
CA LEU A 17 -63.06 17.08 -4.07
C LEU A 17 -62.66 15.66 -4.52
N VAL A 18 -63.38 14.68 -3.98
CA VAL A 18 -63.32 13.25 -4.31
C VAL A 18 -64.33 12.95 -5.40
N VAL A 19 -63.91 12.30 -6.49
CA VAL A 19 -64.79 11.54 -7.41
C VAL A 19 -64.10 10.24 -7.78
N THR A 20 -64.67 9.12 -7.33
CA THR A 20 -64.34 7.76 -7.76
C THR A 20 -65.13 7.37 -9.01
N GLY A 21 -64.47 6.86 -10.04
CA GLY A 21 -65.09 6.35 -11.27
C GLY A 21 -64.15 5.45 -12.09
N LEU A 22 -64.15 4.16 -11.75
CA LEU A 22 -63.77 2.93 -12.47
C LEU A 22 -63.08 3.02 -13.86
N THR A 23 -61.81 2.58 -13.87
CA THR A 23 -61.14 1.59 -14.74
C THR A 23 -61.28 1.67 -16.28
N ALA A 24 -60.19 2.10 -16.92
CA ALA A 24 -59.70 1.58 -18.19
C ALA A 24 -58.28 1.00 -17.97
N PRO A 25 -57.85 -0.08 -18.65
CA PRO A 25 -56.53 -0.66 -18.45
C PRO A 25 -55.47 0.29 -19.02
N GLY A 26 -54.93 1.16 -18.16
CA GLY A 26 -53.74 1.93 -18.46
C GLY A 26 -52.58 0.96 -18.60
N GLN A 27 -51.96 0.95 -19.78
CA GLN A 27 -50.63 0.37 -19.95
C GLN A 27 -49.76 0.86 -18.80
N ALA A 28 -49.17 -0.08 -18.06
CA ALA A 28 -48.11 0.25 -17.13
C ALA A 28 -47.00 0.88 -17.96
N GLN A 29 -46.94 2.21 -17.97
CA GLN A 29 -45.72 2.92 -18.31
C GLN A 29 -44.70 2.44 -17.29
N ALA A 30 -43.78 1.59 -17.76
CA ALA A 30 -42.56 1.28 -17.06
C ALA A 30 -41.99 2.62 -16.57
N THR A 31 -42.03 2.80 -15.25
CA THR A 31 -41.25 3.86 -14.61
C THR A 31 -39.82 3.64 -15.11
N PRO A 32 -39.14 4.66 -15.66
CA PRO A 32 -37.77 4.49 -16.09
C PRO A 32 -36.99 4.03 -14.87
N THR A 33 -36.61 2.75 -14.89
CA THR A 33 -35.65 2.18 -13.96
C THR A 33 -34.48 3.14 -13.94
N THR A 34 -34.09 3.53 -12.73
CA THR A 34 -32.81 4.14 -12.42
C THR A 34 -31.77 3.54 -13.36
N LYS A 35 -31.10 4.39 -14.16
CA LYS A 35 -29.97 3.97 -14.99
C LYS A 35 -29.11 3.04 -14.13
N ALA A 36 -28.90 1.81 -14.59
CA ALA A 36 -27.86 0.98 -14.03
C ALA A 36 -26.57 1.83 -14.01
N PRO A 37 -25.79 1.81 -12.91
CA PRO A 37 -24.54 2.52 -12.87
C PRO A 37 -23.70 2.12 -14.08
N VAL A 38 -23.08 3.11 -14.72
CA VAL A 38 -22.05 2.87 -15.72
C VAL A 38 -20.99 2.00 -15.03
N SER A 39 -20.73 0.80 -15.57
CA SER A 39 -19.65 -0.06 -15.11
C SER A 39 -18.37 0.76 -14.99
N SER A 40 -17.90 0.94 -13.75
CA SER A 40 -16.66 1.63 -13.45
C SER A 40 -15.52 0.66 -13.71
N ASP A 41 -14.48 1.11 -14.41
CA ASP A 41 -13.26 0.31 -14.64
C ASP A 41 -12.77 -0.27 -13.30
N PRO A 42 -12.72 -1.61 -13.10
CA PRO A 42 -12.36 -2.19 -11.81
C PRO A 42 -10.99 -1.74 -11.29
N ALA A 43 -10.02 -1.58 -12.19
CA ALA A 43 -8.73 -1.02 -11.83
C ALA A 43 -8.82 0.45 -11.36
N GLU A 44 -9.85 1.19 -11.79
CA GLU A 44 -10.18 2.55 -11.33
C GLU A 44 -10.82 2.58 -9.97
N ALA A 45 -11.75 1.66 -9.72
CA ALA A 45 -12.31 1.47 -8.40
C ALA A 45 -11.18 1.11 -7.41
N GLN A 46 -10.29 0.16 -7.73
CA GLN A 46 -9.12 -0.17 -6.89
C GLN A 46 -8.32 1.07 -6.45
N ALA A 47 -8.08 2.02 -7.36
CA ALA A 47 -7.36 3.27 -7.05
C ALA A 47 -8.11 4.26 -6.13
N SER A 48 -9.31 3.92 -5.66
CA SER A 48 -10.04 4.72 -4.67
C SER A 48 -9.93 4.21 -3.24
N ARG A 49 -9.29 3.05 -3.02
CA ARG A 49 -9.08 2.43 -1.71
C ARG A 49 -7.71 1.76 -1.61
N HIS A 50 -7.33 1.41 -0.39
CA HIS A 50 -6.12 0.65 -0.12
C HIS A 50 -6.45 -0.84 -0.10
N ASP A 51 -5.73 -1.62 -0.91
CA ASP A 51 -5.86 -3.08 -0.92
C ASP A 51 -4.90 -3.67 0.14
N ASN A 52 -3.76 -3.01 0.42
CA ASN A 52 -2.94 -3.31 1.59
C ASN A 52 -3.33 -2.46 2.82
N LEU A 53 -4.07 -3.04 3.77
CA LEU A 53 -4.52 -2.35 4.97
C LEU A 53 -3.43 -2.26 6.07
N PRO A 54 -3.45 -1.20 6.92
CA PRO A 54 -2.39 -0.93 7.88
C PRO A 54 -2.12 -2.09 8.86
N ASN A 55 -0.86 -2.46 9.02
CA ASN A 55 -0.39 -3.44 10.00
C ASN A 55 0.99 -3.00 10.53
N PRO A 56 1.10 -2.58 11.80
CA PRO A 56 2.37 -2.11 12.37
C PRO A 56 3.56 -3.07 12.22
N LEU A 57 3.34 -4.39 12.28
CA LEU A 57 4.39 -5.40 12.13
C LEU A 57 4.92 -5.42 10.68
N ALA A 58 4.00 -5.51 9.71
CA ALA A 58 4.33 -5.48 8.30
C ALA A 58 4.93 -4.14 7.87
N ASP A 59 4.38 -3.02 8.34
CA ASP A 59 4.86 -1.68 8.01
C ASP A 59 6.30 -1.47 8.48
N LYS A 60 6.61 -1.92 9.70
CA LYS A 60 7.98 -1.94 10.23
C LYS A 60 8.90 -2.81 9.38
N ALA A 61 8.52 -4.07 9.12
CA ALA A 61 9.34 -4.99 8.34
C ALA A 61 9.60 -4.48 6.92
N ASN A 62 8.59 -3.88 6.27
CA ASN A 62 8.70 -3.29 4.93
C ASN A 62 9.61 -2.06 4.93
N ALA A 63 9.50 -1.18 5.93
CA ALA A 63 10.38 -0.03 6.08
C ALA A 63 11.85 -0.44 6.30
N GLU A 64 12.09 -1.45 7.15
CA GLU A 64 13.43 -1.99 7.38
C GLU A 64 14.00 -2.66 6.13
N ARG A 65 13.17 -3.41 5.38
CA ARG A 65 13.57 -4.01 4.10
C ARG A 65 13.94 -2.95 3.06
N LYS A 66 13.13 -1.91 2.90
CA LYS A 66 13.41 -0.81 1.97
C LYS A 66 14.74 -0.12 2.29
N ASP A 67 15.01 0.18 3.56
CA ASP A 67 16.29 0.75 4.00
C ASP A 67 17.47 -0.21 3.73
N ALA A 68 17.31 -1.48 4.06
CA ALA A 68 18.34 -2.51 3.86
C ALA A 68 18.66 -2.72 2.38
N VAL A 69 17.65 -2.79 1.51
CA VAL A 69 17.81 -2.89 0.05
C VAL A 69 18.47 -1.63 -0.52
N SER A 70 18.11 -0.44 -0.04
CA SER A 70 18.77 0.82 -0.42
C SER A 70 20.27 0.80 -0.08
N LYS A 71 20.63 0.31 1.12
CA LYS A 71 22.04 0.12 1.51
C LYS A 71 22.73 -0.95 0.67
N LEU A 72 22.04 -2.01 0.29
CA LEU A 72 22.58 -3.08 -0.56
C LEU A 72 22.94 -2.55 -1.95
N ILE A 73 22.06 -1.79 -2.62
CA ILE A 73 22.36 -1.23 -3.96
C ILE A 73 23.49 -0.20 -3.94
N LYS A 74 23.74 0.44 -2.79
CA LYS A 74 24.87 1.35 -2.56
C LYS A 74 26.19 0.61 -2.23
N GLY A 75 26.14 -0.68 -1.92
CA GLY A 75 27.28 -1.46 -1.43
C GLY A 75 27.64 -1.18 0.03
N GLU A 76 26.71 -0.62 0.80
CA GLU A 76 26.84 -0.33 2.24
C GLU A 76 26.38 -1.50 3.14
N ALA A 77 25.63 -2.44 2.58
CA ALA A 77 25.20 -3.67 3.23
C ALA A 77 25.57 -4.90 2.39
N THR A 78 25.58 -6.06 3.02
CA THR A 78 25.89 -7.35 2.37
C THR A 78 24.83 -8.38 2.72
N THR A 79 24.60 -9.33 1.82
CA THR A 79 23.75 -10.49 2.11
C THR A 79 24.54 -11.58 2.84
N LYS A 80 23.84 -12.35 3.68
CA LYS A 80 24.33 -13.56 4.36
C LYS A 80 23.25 -14.64 4.30
N THR A 81 23.65 -15.88 4.54
CA THR A 81 22.71 -17.00 4.73
C THR A 81 22.76 -17.45 6.18
N ILE A 82 21.59 -17.48 6.83
CA ILE A 82 21.37 -18.00 8.18
C ILE A 82 20.33 -19.12 8.02
N ASN A 83 20.66 -20.34 8.44
CA ASN A 83 19.77 -21.51 8.36
C ASN A 83 19.05 -21.71 7.01
N GLY A 84 19.78 -21.46 5.91
CA GLY A 84 19.26 -21.60 4.54
C GLY A 84 18.47 -20.38 4.04
N ASN A 85 18.08 -19.47 4.93
CA ASN A 85 17.46 -18.21 4.58
C ASN A 85 18.50 -17.14 4.24
N ARG A 86 18.28 -16.38 3.16
CA ARG A 86 19.11 -15.22 2.84
C ARG A 86 18.59 -13.99 3.58
N VAL A 87 19.48 -13.28 4.24
CA VAL A 87 19.19 -12.04 4.97
C VAL A 87 20.12 -10.92 4.51
N ILE A 88 19.69 -9.67 4.65
CA ILE A 88 20.59 -8.51 4.55
C ILE A 88 21.11 -8.19 5.95
N GLU A 89 22.43 -8.19 6.13
CA GLU A 89 23.05 -7.75 7.38
C GLU A 89 23.27 -6.24 7.36
N VAL A 90 22.59 -5.52 8.25
CA VAL A 90 22.76 -4.09 8.47
C VAL A 90 23.51 -3.88 9.78
N LYS A 91 24.71 -3.31 9.70
CA LYS A 91 25.55 -3.02 10.88
C LYS A 91 25.30 -1.59 11.37
N SER A 92 25.06 -1.44 12.67
CA SER A 92 24.98 -0.15 13.34
C SER A 92 26.05 -0.02 14.43
N ALA A 93 26.58 1.19 14.58
CA ALA A 93 27.46 1.51 15.70
C ALA A 93 26.61 1.66 16.97
N THR A 94 26.96 0.92 18.01
CA THR A 94 26.26 0.95 19.31
C THR A 94 27.26 1.11 20.44
N LYS A 95 26.77 1.25 21.68
CA LYS A 95 27.58 1.15 22.90
C LYS A 95 27.16 -0.10 23.65
N ASN A 96 28.13 -0.91 24.10
CA ASN A 96 27.83 -2.04 24.97
C ASN A 96 27.42 -1.58 26.38
N THR A 97 27.02 -2.51 27.24
CA THR A 97 26.66 -2.26 28.64
C THR A 97 27.77 -1.59 29.47
N ALA A 98 29.02 -1.61 29.00
CA ALA A 98 30.16 -0.91 29.60
C ALA A 98 30.48 0.44 28.93
N GLY A 99 29.60 0.94 28.04
CA GLY A 99 29.74 2.22 27.35
C GLY A 99 30.79 2.25 26.23
N ARG A 100 31.37 1.10 25.84
CA ARG A 100 32.39 1.01 24.78
C ARG A 100 31.75 0.86 23.42
N ALA A 101 32.41 1.40 22.39
CA ALA A 101 31.99 1.22 21.00
C ALA A 101 31.84 -0.28 20.68
N ALA A 102 30.66 -0.62 20.17
CA ALA A 102 30.28 -1.95 19.74
C ALA A 102 29.62 -1.85 18.36
N THR A 103 29.44 -2.99 17.72
CA THR A 103 28.69 -3.09 16.48
C THR A 103 27.57 -4.08 16.71
N GLN A 104 26.34 -3.66 16.45
CA GLN A 104 25.19 -4.54 16.45
C GLN A 104 24.82 -4.83 15.00
N SER A 105 24.72 -6.11 14.65
CA SER A 105 24.13 -6.55 13.40
C SER A 105 22.63 -6.68 13.59
N ARG A 106 21.85 -6.17 12.63
CA ARG A 106 20.45 -6.52 12.43
C ARG A 106 20.33 -7.29 11.13
N PHE A 107 19.50 -8.33 11.11
CA PHE A 107 19.29 -9.18 9.95
C PHE A 107 17.89 -8.92 9.43
N ILE A 108 17.78 -8.55 8.15
CA ILE A 108 16.50 -8.27 7.52
C ILE A 108 16.19 -9.40 6.55
N ASN A 109 15.01 -10.00 6.69
CA ASN A 109 14.57 -11.11 5.85
C ASN A 109 14.64 -10.73 4.36
N TYR A 110 15.36 -11.51 3.56
CA TYR A 110 15.57 -11.24 2.14
C TYR A 110 15.80 -12.55 1.33
N PRO A 111 14.84 -13.49 1.42
CA PRO A 111 15.00 -14.84 0.92
C PRO A 111 15.16 -14.86 -0.60
N VAL A 112 15.77 -15.92 -1.12
CA VAL A 112 15.87 -16.16 -2.57
C VAL A 112 15.20 -17.42 -3.01
N ASP A 113 15.47 -18.54 -2.37
CA ASP A 113 14.92 -19.82 -2.80
C ASP A 113 14.01 -20.32 -1.69
N ARG A 114 12.70 -20.28 -1.93
CA ARG A 114 11.70 -20.69 -0.94
C ARG A 114 10.51 -21.40 -1.58
N GLU A 115 9.96 -22.31 -0.80
CA GLU A 115 8.71 -23.01 -1.07
C GLU A 115 7.76 -22.66 0.08
N GLU A 116 6.68 -21.96 -0.23
CA GLU A 116 5.72 -21.46 0.76
C GLU A 116 4.37 -22.16 0.60
N ASP A 117 3.78 -22.52 1.73
CA ASP A 117 2.53 -23.25 1.86
C ASP A 117 1.37 -22.27 2.10
N ILE A 118 0.39 -22.26 1.20
CA ILE A 118 -0.78 -21.39 1.26
C ILE A 118 -2.01 -22.19 1.66
N PHE A 119 -2.71 -21.72 2.68
CA PHE A 119 -3.96 -22.31 3.12
C PHE A 119 -5.15 -21.44 2.73
N THR A 120 -6.01 -21.96 1.86
CA THR A 120 -7.16 -21.23 1.34
C THR A 120 -8.47 -21.85 1.83
N ILE A 121 -9.40 -21.03 2.31
CA ILE A 121 -10.77 -21.44 2.63
C ILE A 121 -11.76 -20.79 1.67
N LEU A 122 -12.66 -21.58 1.08
CA LEU A 122 -13.76 -21.11 0.24
C LEU A 122 -15.03 -20.89 1.07
N THR A 123 -15.70 -19.76 0.91
CA THR A 123 -16.81 -19.37 1.79
C THR A 123 -18.07 -18.89 1.09
N ASP A 124 -19.16 -19.62 1.29
CA ASP A 124 -20.52 -19.18 1.04
C ASP A 124 -21.03 -18.28 2.16
N PHE A 125 -21.94 -17.36 1.85
CA PHE A 125 -22.62 -16.57 2.86
C PHE A 125 -23.95 -17.21 3.28
N GLY A 126 -24.26 -17.04 4.56
CA GLY A 126 -25.47 -17.55 5.17
C GLY A 126 -26.67 -16.62 4.98
N THR A 127 -27.68 -16.85 5.82
CA THR A 127 -28.96 -16.14 5.75
C THR A 127 -29.23 -15.26 6.96
N GLN A 128 -28.35 -15.27 7.97
CA GLN A 128 -28.50 -14.35 9.10
C GLN A 128 -28.17 -12.94 8.65
N THR A 129 -28.85 -11.96 9.21
CA THR A 129 -28.69 -10.54 8.84
C THR A 129 -28.52 -9.71 10.10
N MET A 130 -27.88 -8.55 9.98
CA MET A 130 -27.85 -7.56 11.05
C MET A 130 -28.94 -6.52 10.84
N SER A 131 -29.46 -6.01 11.96
CA SER A 131 -30.37 -4.87 11.93
C SER A 131 -29.65 -3.64 11.34
N GLY A 132 -30.32 -2.95 10.42
CA GLY A 132 -29.79 -1.73 9.78
C GLY A 132 -28.94 -1.97 8.54
N GLN A 133 -28.75 -3.22 8.12
CA GLN A 133 -28.04 -3.60 6.89
C GLN A 133 -29.00 -4.21 5.86
N SER A 134 -28.50 -4.48 4.65
CA SER A 134 -29.23 -5.25 3.65
C SER A 134 -29.68 -6.61 4.21
N GLN A 135 -30.91 -6.98 3.88
CA GLN A 135 -31.54 -8.23 4.31
C GLN A 135 -31.50 -9.31 3.22
N ALA A 136 -30.81 -9.04 2.09
CA ALA A 136 -30.63 -10.01 1.02
C ALA A 136 -29.75 -11.17 1.52
N PRO A 137 -30.20 -12.43 1.42
CA PRO A 137 -29.39 -13.58 1.84
C PRO A 137 -28.25 -13.86 0.87
N GLY A 138 -27.22 -14.59 1.32
CA GLY A 138 -26.10 -14.98 0.47
C GLY A 138 -25.13 -13.83 0.14
N PRO A 139 -24.42 -13.92 -1.00
CA PRO A 139 -24.54 -14.95 -2.04
C PRO A 139 -23.98 -16.31 -1.63
N VAL A 140 -24.34 -17.35 -2.39
CA VAL A 140 -23.59 -18.62 -2.40
C VAL A 140 -22.92 -18.78 -3.76
N HIS A 141 -21.87 -19.59 -3.82
CA HIS A 141 -21.08 -19.79 -5.03
C HIS A 141 -21.93 -20.29 -6.20
N ASN A 142 -21.43 -20.05 -7.41
CA ASN A 142 -22.08 -20.32 -8.69
C ASN A 142 -23.40 -19.55 -8.91
N GLN A 143 -23.57 -18.39 -8.26
CA GLN A 143 -24.73 -17.51 -8.46
C GLN A 143 -24.44 -16.25 -9.28
N ILE A 144 -23.18 -16.04 -9.68
CA ILE A 144 -22.81 -14.94 -10.58
C ILE A 144 -23.50 -15.17 -11.95
N PRO A 145 -24.28 -14.20 -12.47
CA PRO A 145 -24.96 -14.34 -13.74
C PRO A 145 -23.97 -14.60 -14.89
N GLN A 146 -24.35 -15.48 -15.82
CA GLN A 146 -23.57 -15.67 -17.04
C GLN A 146 -23.56 -14.38 -17.88
N PRO A 147 -22.39 -13.84 -18.25
CA PRO A 147 -22.29 -12.63 -19.06
C PRO A 147 -22.81 -12.88 -20.48
N ASP A 148 -23.41 -11.85 -21.09
CA ASP A 148 -23.91 -11.93 -22.46
C ASP A 148 -22.75 -11.84 -23.45
N ARG A 149 -22.42 -13.00 -24.04
CA ARG A 149 -21.37 -13.17 -25.04
C ARG A 149 -21.89 -13.12 -26.48
N VAL A 150 -23.14 -12.69 -26.71
CA VAL A 150 -23.71 -12.51 -28.05
C VAL A 150 -23.42 -11.09 -28.52
N TRP A 151 -22.40 -10.93 -29.37
CA TRP A 151 -21.90 -9.62 -29.80
C TRP A 151 -22.78 -8.91 -30.84
N ASP A 152 -24.04 -8.65 -30.49
CA ASP A 152 -25.00 -7.94 -31.33
C ASP A 152 -24.95 -6.40 -31.14
N LYS A 153 -24.02 -5.92 -30.31
CA LYS A 153 -23.79 -4.51 -29.95
C LYS A 153 -24.90 -3.93 -29.08
N SER A 154 -25.64 -4.78 -28.38
CA SER A 154 -26.59 -4.36 -27.36
C SER A 154 -25.89 -3.87 -26.10
N ALA A 155 -26.66 -3.29 -25.18
CA ALA A 155 -26.15 -2.83 -23.89
C ALA A 155 -25.81 -3.97 -22.92
N THR A 156 -26.14 -5.22 -23.25
CA THR A 156 -25.82 -6.38 -22.43
C THR A 156 -24.50 -7.04 -22.82
N ASP A 157 -23.96 -6.76 -24.03
CA ASP A 157 -22.64 -7.23 -24.46
C ASP A 157 -21.57 -6.98 -23.38
N ASP A 158 -21.06 -8.06 -22.79
CA ASP A 158 -20.04 -8.02 -21.74
C ASP A 158 -18.84 -8.81 -22.25
N ASN A 159 -17.64 -8.21 -22.29
CA ASN A 159 -16.36 -8.91 -22.50
C ASN A 159 -15.32 -8.55 -21.43
N SER A 160 -15.77 -8.10 -20.26
CA SER A 160 -14.94 -7.75 -19.11
C SER A 160 -15.08 -8.75 -17.97
N THR A 161 -16.28 -9.25 -17.68
CA THR A 161 -16.53 -10.08 -16.49
C THR A 161 -15.89 -11.46 -16.64
N TYR A 162 -15.08 -11.89 -15.67
CA TYR A 162 -14.61 -13.28 -15.61
C TYR A 162 -15.74 -14.17 -15.10
N TRP A 163 -16.03 -15.24 -15.83
CA TRP A 163 -17.10 -16.16 -15.48
C TRP A 163 -16.80 -17.56 -16.03
N ILE A 164 -17.07 -18.58 -15.23
CA ILE A 164 -17.11 -19.98 -15.65
C ILE A 164 -18.38 -20.65 -15.08
N PRO A 165 -18.81 -21.80 -15.64
CA PRO A 165 -20.03 -22.46 -15.18
C PRO A 165 -19.97 -23.05 -13.76
N ASP A 166 -18.76 -23.29 -13.23
CA ASP A 166 -18.57 -23.94 -11.94
C ASP A 166 -17.24 -23.54 -11.26
N PHE A 167 -17.31 -22.61 -10.30
CA PHE A 167 -16.27 -22.22 -9.37
C PHE A 167 -16.12 -23.25 -8.23
N SER A 168 -15.84 -24.50 -8.60
CA SER A 168 -15.64 -25.59 -7.66
C SER A 168 -14.31 -25.48 -6.91
N ARG A 169 -14.13 -26.25 -5.83
CA ARG A 169 -12.81 -26.44 -5.21
C ARG A 169 -11.74 -26.84 -6.23
N GLN A 170 -12.07 -27.71 -7.19
CA GLN A 170 -11.11 -28.13 -8.21
C GLN A 170 -10.68 -26.96 -9.09
N HIS A 171 -11.59 -26.05 -9.43
CA HIS A 171 -11.25 -24.83 -10.16
C HIS A 171 -10.18 -24.02 -9.41
N PHE A 172 -10.37 -23.76 -8.11
CA PHE A 172 -9.39 -23.01 -7.32
C PHE A 172 -8.09 -23.77 -7.10
N MET A 173 -8.13 -25.11 -6.95
CA MET A 173 -6.90 -25.92 -6.93
C MET A 173 -6.11 -25.79 -8.23
N ASP A 174 -6.78 -25.75 -9.39
CA ASP A 174 -6.13 -25.57 -10.69
C ASP A 174 -5.62 -24.14 -10.87
N LEU A 175 -6.40 -23.13 -10.45
CA LEU A 175 -6.02 -21.72 -10.48
C LEU A 175 -4.79 -21.46 -9.60
N MET A 176 -4.74 -22.04 -8.41
CA MET A 176 -3.66 -21.80 -7.45
C MET A 176 -2.42 -22.66 -7.74
N PHE A 177 -2.61 -23.95 -8.01
CA PHE A 177 -1.51 -24.94 -7.98
C PHE A 177 -1.41 -25.81 -9.24
N GLY A 178 -2.26 -25.59 -10.25
CA GLY A 178 -2.26 -26.34 -11.51
C GLY A 178 -0.99 -26.13 -12.36
N GLU A 179 -0.81 -27.00 -13.37
CA GLU A 179 0.36 -26.98 -14.26
C GLU A 179 0.31 -25.90 -15.36
N GLY A 180 -0.83 -25.22 -15.52
CA GLY A 180 -1.09 -24.22 -16.56
C GLY A 180 -0.73 -22.79 -16.15
N ASP A 181 -1.47 -21.82 -16.71
CA ASP A 181 -1.45 -20.45 -16.19
C ASP A 181 -2.13 -20.46 -14.80
N SER A 182 -1.34 -20.64 -13.75
CA SER A 182 -1.76 -20.71 -12.35
C SER A 182 -0.95 -19.76 -11.49
N PHE A 183 -1.38 -19.53 -10.25
CA PHE A 183 -0.65 -18.72 -9.26
C PHE A 183 0.77 -19.27 -9.06
N LYS A 184 0.89 -20.58 -8.88
CA LYS A 184 2.17 -21.29 -8.79
C LYS A 184 3.05 -21.04 -10.01
N ASP A 185 2.51 -21.20 -11.22
CA ASP A 185 3.27 -20.97 -12.45
C ASP A 185 3.70 -19.50 -12.61
N PHE A 186 2.80 -18.57 -12.27
CA PHE A 186 3.08 -17.14 -12.32
C PHE A 186 4.25 -16.78 -11.40
N TYR A 187 4.17 -17.11 -10.11
CA TYR A 187 5.22 -16.77 -9.15
C TYR A 187 6.53 -17.52 -9.40
N LEU A 188 6.47 -18.76 -9.89
CA LEU A 188 7.65 -19.50 -10.31
C LEU A 188 8.38 -18.75 -11.44
N LYS A 189 7.66 -18.28 -12.46
CA LYS A 189 8.27 -17.53 -13.57
C LYS A 189 8.68 -16.12 -13.17
N GLN A 190 7.84 -15.42 -12.41
CA GLN A 190 8.08 -14.05 -11.93
C GLN A 190 9.35 -13.94 -11.09
N SER A 191 9.63 -14.98 -10.29
CA SER A 191 10.81 -15.08 -9.44
C SER A 191 12.04 -15.69 -10.13
N ASN A 192 11.89 -16.23 -11.35
CA ASN A 192 12.89 -17.07 -12.04
C ASN A 192 13.24 -18.39 -11.32
N GLY A 193 12.26 -19.04 -10.71
CA GLY A 193 12.42 -20.34 -10.04
C GLY A 193 12.80 -20.26 -8.56
N ARG A 194 12.84 -19.05 -8.03
CA ARG A 194 13.19 -18.68 -6.65
C ARG A 194 12.03 -18.86 -5.67
N PHE A 195 10.81 -18.80 -6.18
CA PHE A 195 9.60 -18.94 -5.38
C PHE A 195 8.75 -20.07 -5.93
N VAL A 196 8.33 -20.98 -5.05
CA VAL A 196 7.39 -22.05 -5.37
C VAL A 196 6.20 -21.96 -4.42
N ALA A 197 5.02 -21.72 -4.98
CA ALA A 197 3.78 -21.83 -4.23
C ALA A 197 3.30 -23.29 -4.21
N LYS A 198 2.86 -23.75 -3.05
CA LYS A 198 2.06 -24.97 -2.89
C LYS A 198 1.04 -24.74 -1.78
N GLY A 199 0.12 -25.68 -1.58
CA GLY A 199 -0.89 -25.52 -0.55
C GLY A 199 -2.11 -26.39 -0.78
N ASP A 200 -3.19 -26.03 -0.11
CA ASP A 200 -4.49 -26.69 -0.24
C ASP A 200 -5.61 -25.64 -0.20
N VAL A 201 -6.69 -25.96 -0.90
CA VAL A 201 -7.93 -25.20 -0.92
C VAL A 201 -9.00 -26.03 -0.25
N SER A 202 -9.79 -25.48 0.67
CA SER A 202 -10.87 -26.22 1.32
C SER A 202 -12.05 -26.50 0.40
N ASP A 203 -12.95 -27.40 0.81
CA ASP A 203 -14.32 -27.37 0.27
C ASP A 203 -15.04 -26.08 0.71
N TRP A 204 -16.08 -25.67 -0.01
CA TRP A 204 -16.93 -24.53 0.36
C TRP A 204 -17.57 -24.75 1.74
N VAL A 205 -17.41 -23.77 2.62
CA VAL A 205 -18.09 -23.72 3.93
C VAL A 205 -18.98 -22.50 4.00
N THR A 206 -20.00 -22.50 4.86
CA THR A 206 -20.95 -21.38 4.94
C THR A 206 -20.74 -20.59 6.22
N VAL A 207 -20.45 -19.29 6.10
CA VAL A 207 -20.44 -18.35 7.24
C VAL A 207 -21.88 -18.00 7.65
N PRO A 208 -22.16 -17.64 8.91
CA PRO A 208 -23.54 -17.55 9.39
C PRO A 208 -24.35 -16.40 8.78
N TYR A 209 -23.72 -15.26 8.51
CA TYR A 209 -24.40 -14.05 8.03
C TYR A 209 -24.32 -13.90 6.50
N ASN A 210 -25.19 -13.05 5.97
CA ASN A 210 -25.10 -12.55 4.60
C ASN A 210 -23.87 -11.63 4.41
N GLU A 211 -23.48 -11.40 3.16
CA GLU A 211 -22.27 -10.63 2.84
C GLU A 211 -22.28 -9.21 3.42
N ALA A 212 -23.45 -8.56 3.50
CA ALA A 212 -23.60 -7.22 4.05
C ALA A 212 -23.11 -7.07 5.51
N ARG A 213 -23.09 -8.15 6.31
CA ARG A 213 -22.48 -8.15 7.65
C ARG A 213 -20.99 -7.80 7.60
N TYR A 214 -20.34 -8.24 6.54
CA TYR A 214 -18.90 -8.30 6.41
C TYR A 214 -18.36 -7.23 5.48
N GLY A 215 -19.02 -7.01 4.32
CA GLY A 215 -18.55 -6.12 3.25
C GLY A 215 -19.14 -4.71 3.26
N SER A 216 -20.31 -4.50 3.85
CA SER A 216 -21.02 -3.21 3.72
C SER A 216 -20.18 -2.01 4.19
N ASN A 217 -20.09 -0.99 3.33
CA ASN A 217 -19.43 0.29 3.62
C ASN A 217 -20.02 1.06 4.83
N SER A 218 -21.18 0.64 5.34
CA SER A 218 -21.78 1.16 6.57
C SER A 218 -21.19 0.56 7.85
N VAL A 219 -20.41 -0.51 7.72
CA VAL A 219 -19.75 -1.22 8.82
C VAL A 219 -18.29 -0.77 8.89
N PRO A 220 -17.76 -0.46 10.09
CA PRO A 220 -16.33 -0.25 10.25
C PRO A 220 -15.55 -1.46 9.72
N GLN A 221 -14.58 -1.25 8.83
CA GLN A 221 -13.86 -2.32 8.14
C GLN A 221 -13.29 -3.38 9.10
N SER A 222 -12.69 -2.97 10.23
CA SER A 222 -12.21 -3.90 11.27
C SER A 222 -13.31 -4.78 11.84
N ASN A 223 -14.53 -4.27 12.01
CA ASN A 223 -15.67 -5.05 12.49
C ASN A 223 -16.29 -5.92 11.38
N GLY A 224 -16.25 -5.51 10.12
CA GLY A 224 -16.71 -6.31 8.99
C GLY A 224 -15.74 -7.45 8.70
N TYR A 225 -14.55 -7.09 8.21
CA TYR A 225 -13.56 -8.01 7.66
C TYR A 225 -12.96 -8.96 8.70
N TRP A 226 -12.63 -8.49 9.92
CA TRP A 226 -12.08 -9.43 10.92
C TRP A 226 -13.10 -10.46 11.40
N ASN A 227 -14.39 -10.09 11.47
CA ASN A 227 -15.43 -11.06 11.79
C ASN A 227 -15.70 -12.02 10.62
N TYR A 228 -15.50 -11.60 9.38
CA TYR A 228 -15.52 -12.51 8.24
C TYR A 228 -14.43 -13.58 8.40
N ILE A 229 -13.18 -13.20 8.62
CA ILE A 229 -12.08 -14.17 8.84
C ILE A 229 -12.35 -15.07 10.05
N LYS A 230 -12.86 -14.51 11.15
CA LYS A 230 -13.28 -15.28 12.33
C LYS A 230 -14.35 -16.32 12.03
N ASP A 231 -15.40 -15.92 11.33
CA ASP A 231 -16.51 -16.81 11.00
C ASP A 231 -16.08 -17.86 9.95
N THR A 232 -15.22 -17.49 9.01
CA THR A 232 -14.57 -18.39 8.04
C THR A 232 -13.77 -19.48 8.74
N ALA A 233 -12.87 -19.10 9.66
CA ALA A 233 -12.09 -20.04 10.47
C ALA A 233 -12.99 -20.97 11.29
N THR A 234 -14.04 -20.43 11.89
CA THR A 234 -15.02 -21.18 12.69
C THR A 234 -15.81 -22.17 11.84
N ALA A 235 -16.32 -21.74 10.68
CA ALA A 235 -17.09 -22.56 9.75
C ALA A 235 -16.26 -23.74 9.23
N TRP A 236 -15.02 -23.48 8.81
CA TRP A 236 -14.10 -24.53 8.37
C TRP A 236 -13.76 -25.52 9.48
N TYR A 237 -13.41 -25.04 10.67
CA TYR A 237 -13.10 -25.90 11.79
C TYR A 237 -14.28 -26.80 12.15
N ASN A 238 -15.49 -26.23 12.24
CA ASN A 238 -16.72 -26.99 12.50
C ASN A 238 -17.01 -28.03 11.40
N ALA A 239 -16.73 -27.72 10.13
CA ALA A 239 -16.84 -28.68 9.04
C ALA A 239 -15.86 -29.86 9.21
N GLN A 240 -14.62 -29.60 9.63
CA GLN A 240 -13.65 -30.66 9.94
C GLN A 240 -14.11 -31.53 11.12
N LYS A 241 -14.66 -30.92 12.17
CA LYS A 241 -15.25 -31.64 13.31
C LYS A 241 -16.43 -32.51 12.89
N ALA A 242 -17.32 -31.97 12.04
CA ALA A 242 -18.45 -32.71 11.49
C ALA A 242 -18.00 -33.89 10.60
N ALA A 243 -16.87 -33.73 9.90
CA ALA A 243 -16.19 -34.81 9.16
C ALA A 243 -15.46 -35.83 10.07
N GLY A 244 -15.58 -35.71 11.40
CA GLY A 244 -15.03 -36.66 12.37
C GLY A 244 -13.56 -36.43 12.73
N LYS A 245 -12.97 -35.28 12.38
CA LYS A 245 -11.59 -34.96 12.75
C LYS A 245 -11.48 -34.58 14.23
N THR A 246 -10.44 -35.05 14.90
CA THR A 246 -10.07 -34.58 16.24
C THR A 246 -9.25 -33.30 16.17
N ASP A 247 -9.15 -32.55 17.27
CA ASP A 247 -8.42 -31.28 17.32
C ASP A 247 -6.93 -31.52 17.04
N ALA A 248 -6.39 -32.65 17.51
CA ALA A 248 -5.05 -33.09 17.20
C ALA A 248 -4.84 -33.34 15.70
N GLN A 249 -5.80 -33.96 15.00
CA GLN A 249 -5.70 -34.18 13.55
C GLN A 249 -5.77 -32.87 12.77
N ILE A 250 -6.64 -31.94 13.20
CA ILE A 250 -6.76 -30.61 12.60
C ILE A 250 -5.45 -29.84 12.82
N LYS A 251 -4.90 -29.84 14.04
CA LYS A 251 -3.61 -29.22 14.34
C LYS A 251 -2.48 -29.80 13.49
N THR A 252 -2.39 -31.13 13.37
CA THR A 252 -1.37 -31.78 12.52
C THR A 252 -1.48 -31.37 11.06
N TYR A 253 -2.71 -31.23 10.54
CA TYR A 253 -2.91 -30.72 9.18
C TYR A 253 -2.50 -29.25 9.05
N LEU A 254 -2.89 -28.40 9.99
CA LEU A 254 -2.60 -26.97 9.93
C LEU A 254 -1.12 -26.63 10.13
N ALA A 255 -0.39 -27.43 10.93
CA ALA A 255 1.04 -27.22 11.18
C ALA A 255 1.94 -27.35 9.93
N GLN A 256 1.41 -27.81 8.79
CA GLN A 256 2.17 -27.80 7.53
C GLN A 256 2.25 -26.40 6.89
N PHE A 257 1.40 -25.47 7.34
CA PHE A 257 1.29 -24.09 6.86
C PHE A 257 1.84 -23.07 7.89
N ASP A 258 2.60 -23.51 8.89
CA ASP A 258 3.27 -22.68 9.90
C ASP A 258 4.73 -23.10 9.94
N LYS A 259 5.57 -22.38 9.19
CA LYS A 259 7.00 -22.66 8.97
C LYS A 259 7.86 -21.42 8.97
N VAL A 260 7.24 -20.23 8.87
CA VAL A 260 7.91 -18.97 8.66
C VAL A 260 7.50 -18.00 9.75
N ASP A 261 8.43 -17.67 10.63
CA ASP A 261 8.32 -16.52 11.51
C ASP A 261 8.55 -15.27 10.66
N ARG A 262 7.47 -14.73 10.11
CA ARG A 262 7.49 -13.58 9.20
C ARG A 262 8.09 -12.33 9.84
N TYR A 263 7.97 -12.19 11.17
CA TYR A 263 8.28 -10.97 11.90
C TYR A 263 9.43 -11.09 12.89
N ASP A 264 10.10 -12.24 12.96
CA ASP A 264 11.22 -12.52 13.90
C ASP A 264 10.79 -12.18 15.33
N TYR A 265 9.69 -12.81 15.79
CA TYR A 265 9.00 -12.43 17.02
C TYR A 265 9.90 -12.56 18.25
N ASP A 266 10.84 -13.50 18.24
CA ASP A 266 11.80 -13.73 19.32
C ASP A 266 13.16 -13.02 19.11
N ASN A 267 13.34 -12.39 17.94
CA ASN A 267 14.47 -11.55 17.55
C ASN A 267 15.82 -12.31 17.47
N ASP A 268 15.79 -13.58 17.07
CA ASP A 268 16.98 -14.41 16.90
C ASP A 268 17.55 -14.37 15.47
N GLY A 269 16.76 -13.87 14.50
CA GLY A 269 17.10 -13.72 13.09
C GLY A 269 16.87 -14.96 12.22
N ASP A 270 16.24 -16.02 12.73
CA ASP A 270 15.85 -17.24 12.03
C ASP A 270 14.37 -17.23 11.60
N PHE A 271 14.09 -16.63 10.45
CA PHE A 271 12.74 -16.58 9.89
C PHE A 271 12.21 -17.95 9.40
N ASN A 272 12.98 -19.04 9.47
CA ASN A 272 12.59 -20.37 8.98
C ASN A 272 12.13 -21.30 10.13
N GLU A 273 11.37 -20.76 11.07
CA GLU A 273 10.79 -21.50 12.18
C GLU A 273 9.31 -21.16 12.38
N PRO A 274 8.51 -22.04 13.02
CA PRO A 274 7.10 -21.77 13.26
C PRO A 274 6.88 -20.73 14.36
N ASP A 275 5.90 -19.86 14.19
CA ASP A 275 5.52 -18.82 15.14
C ASP A 275 4.11 -19.01 15.74
N GLY A 276 3.40 -20.07 15.30
CA GLY A 276 2.04 -20.42 15.71
C GLY A 276 0.94 -19.82 14.84
N TYR A 277 1.30 -19.03 13.84
CA TYR A 277 0.40 -18.48 12.83
C TYR A 277 0.51 -19.23 11.49
N ILE A 278 -0.58 -19.27 10.73
CA ILE A 278 -0.55 -19.74 9.35
C ILE A 278 0.24 -18.71 8.52
N ASP A 279 1.31 -19.16 7.85
CA ASP A 279 2.26 -18.34 7.08
C ASP A 279 1.54 -17.47 6.03
N HIS A 280 0.63 -18.11 5.27
CA HIS A 280 -0.15 -17.50 4.20
C HIS A 280 -1.59 -18.04 4.22
N PHE A 281 -2.54 -17.19 4.61
CA PHE A 281 -3.96 -17.54 4.66
C PHE A 281 -4.77 -16.74 3.65
N GLN A 282 -5.67 -17.40 2.93
CA GLN A 282 -6.61 -16.76 2.00
C GLN A 282 -8.05 -17.18 2.28
N ALA A 283 -8.97 -16.23 2.20
CA ALA A 283 -10.40 -16.49 2.30
C ALA A 283 -11.11 -16.05 1.01
N ILE A 284 -11.56 -17.00 0.20
CA ILE A 284 -12.26 -16.71 -1.06
C ILE A 284 -13.75 -16.70 -0.82
N HIS A 285 -14.40 -15.56 -1.05
CA HIS A 285 -15.84 -15.41 -0.82
C HIS A 285 -16.67 -15.65 -2.08
N ALA A 286 -17.89 -16.17 -1.90
CA ALA A 286 -18.89 -16.26 -2.97
C ALA A 286 -19.25 -14.87 -3.51
N GLY A 287 -19.62 -14.77 -4.79
CA GLY A 287 -20.01 -13.51 -5.43
C GLY A 287 -18.85 -12.69 -6.00
N GLU A 288 -19.17 -11.47 -6.45
CA GLU A 288 -18.22 -10.54 -7.07
C GLU A 288 -17.64 -9.58 -6.04
N GLY A 289 -16.37 -9.21 -6.20
CA GLY A 289 -15.71 -8.23 -5.33
C GLY A 289 -16.24 -6.81 -5.56
N GLU A 290 -16.28 -6.00 -4.50
CA GLU A 290 -16.74 -4.61 -4.58
C GLU A 290 -15.88 -3.78 -5.56
N GLU A 291 -14.59 -4.09 -5.69
CA GLU A 291 -13.67 -3.44 -6.62
C GLU A 291 -14.05 -3.65 -8.10
N ALA A 292 -14.83 -4.69 -8.41
CA ALA A 292 -15.38 -4.94 -9.74
C ALA A 292 -16.85 -4.48 -9.88
N GLY A 293 -17.40 -3.81 -8.86
CA GLY A 293 -18.79 -3.35 -8.81
C GLY A 293 -19.70 -4.17 -7.91
N GLY A 294 -19.22 -5.28 -7.33
CA GLY A 294 -19.91 -6.09 -6.31
C GLY A 294 -21.12 -6.88 -6.82
N GLY A 295 -21.33 -6.98 -8.13
CA GLY A 295 -22.42 -7.74 -8.73
C GLY A 295 -23.80 -7.41 -8.15
N ALA A 296 -24.53 -8.43 -7.68
CA ALA A 296 -25.85 -8.25 -7.09
C ALA A 296 -25.82 -7.60 -5.69
N GLN A 297 -24.68 -7.65 -5.00
CA GLN A 297 -24.49 -7.08 -3.67
C GLN A 297 -24.01 -5.63 -3.71
N GLY A 298 -23.43 -5.19 -4.83
CA GLY A 298 -22.96 -3.82 -5.00
C GLY A 298 -21.99 -3.42 -3.89
N THR A 299 -22.26 -2.29 -3.22
CA THR A 299 -21.43 -1.77 -2.12
C THR A 299 -21.55 -2.57 -0.81
N ASP A 300 -22.36 -3.63 -0.77
CA ASP A 300 -22.39 -4.57 0.35
C ASP A 300 -21.43 -5.76 0.16
N ALA A 301 -20.84 -5.90 -1.04
CA ALA A 301 -19.83 -6.92 -1.33
C ALA A 301 -18.52 -6.64 -0.57
N ILE A 302 -17.72 -7.69 -0.33
CA ILE A 302 -16.37 -7.51 0.22
C ILE A 302 -15.46 -6.92 -0.87
N TRP A 303 -14.65 -5.92 -0.50
CA TRP A 303 -13.56 -5.41 -1.33
C TRP A 303 -12.33 -6.31 -1.15
N SER A 304 -11.70 -6.78 -2.23
CA SER A 304 -10.46 -7.58 -2.16
C SER A 304 -9.35 -6.85 -1.43
N HIS A 305 -8.69 -7.50 -0.47
CA HIS A 305 -7.60 -6.85 0.30
C HIS A 305 -6.70 -7.85 1.01
N ARG A 306 -5.55 -7.35 1.46
CA ARG A 306 -4.66 -7.96 2.45
C ARG A 306 -4.69 -7.18 3.76
N TRP A 307 -4.78 -7.89 4.89
CA TRP A 307 -4.70 -7.28 6.23
C TRP A 307 -4.17 -8.25 7.29
N TYR A 308 -4.20 -7.83 8.55
CA TYR A 308 -3.90 -8.62 9.73
C TYR A 308 -5.10 -8.60 10.68
N ALA A 309 -5.66 -9.76 10.98
CA ALA A 309 -6.86 -9.88 11.79
C ALA A 309 -6.60 -9.51 13.26
N TYR A 310 -7.45 -8.65 13.84
CA TYR A 310 -7.38 -8.25 15.26
C TYR A 310 -5.99 -7.79 15.73
N SER A 311 -5.23 -7.07 14.89
CA SER A 311 -3.90 -6.53 15.25
C SER A 311 -3.95 -5.60 16.48
N SER A 312 -5.08 -4.96 16.74
CA SER A 312 -5.32 -4.14 17.94
C SER A 312 -5.26 -4.90 19.27
N ASP A 313 -5.30 -6.24 19.23
CA ASP A 313 -5.20 -7.12 20.40
C ASP A 313 -3.79 -7.67 20.62
N ALA A 314 -2.78 -7.13 19.94
CA ALA A 314 -1.37 -7.43 20.22
C ALA A 314 -1.06 -7.29 21.72
N GLY A 315 -0.31 -8.25 22.26
CA GLY A 315 -0.02 -8.45 23.67
C GLY A 315 -1.13 -9.12 24.48
N LYS A 316 -2.33 -9.30 23.92
CA LYS A 316 -3.50 -9.88 24.62
C LYS A 316 -3.90 -11.25 24.08
N THR A 317 -4.04 -11.39 22.77
CA THR A 317 -4.48 -12.62 22.08
C THR A 317 -3.41 -13.10 21.09
N GLY A 318 -3.53 -14.35 20.63
CA GLY A 318 -2.55 -15.05 19.79
C GLY A 318 -2.07 -16.37 20.39
N PRO A 319 -1.16 -17.09 19.72
CA PRO A 319 -0.39 -18.19 20.29
C PRO A 319 0.22 -17.82 21.65
N ASP A 320 0.32 -18.80 22.57
CA ASP A 320 0.84 -18.54 23.92
C ASP A 320 2.25 -17.94 23.92
N MET A 321 3.08 -18.32 22.94
CA MET A 321 4.45 -17.85 22.74
C MET A 321 4.56 -16.54 21.95
N ASN A 322 3.56 -16.18 21.15
CA ASN A 322 3.59 -15.05 20.22
C ASN A 322 2.21 -14.36 20.21
N LYS A 323 1.95 -13.47 21.17
CA LYS A 323 0.64 -12.80 21.30
C LYS A 323 0.53 -11.58 20.41
N SER A 324 0.41 -11.79 19.11
CA SER A 324 0.35 -10.70 18.11
C SER A 324 -1.08 -10.36 17.66
N GLY A 325 -2.12 -10.82 18.35
CA GLY A 325 -3.52 -10.70 17.89
C GLY A 325 -3.96 -11.92 17.08
N GLY A 326 -4.92 -11.73 16.18
CA GLY A 326 -5.36 -12.78 15.23
C GLY A 326 -6.65 -13.52 15.60
N VAL A 327 -6.98 -14.49 14.76
CA VAL A 327 -8.13 -15.40 14.87
C VAL A 327 -7.63 -16.81 15.12
N GLN A 328 -8.15 -17.46 16.17
CA GLN A 328 -7.84 -18.87 16.41
C GLN A 328 -8.64 -19.79 15.47
N LEU A 329 -7.98 -20.81 14.90
CA LEU A 329 -8.62 -21.86 14.09
C LEU A 329 -9.28 -22.91 15.00
N GLY A 330 -10.42 -22.54 15.59
CA GLY A 330 -11.12 -23.35 16.60
C GLY A 330 -10.21 -23.72 17.78
N ASP A 331 -10.36 -24.92 18.33
CA ASP A 331 -9.52 -25.40 19.45
C ASP A 331 -8.22 -26.08 18.97
N SER A 332 -7.76 -25.82 17.74
CA SER A 332 -6.54 -26.44 17.20
C SER A 332 -5.25 -25.90 17.83
N GLY A 333 -5.30 -24.69 18.37
CA GLY A 333 -4.12 -23.96 18.87
C GLY A 333 -3.28 -23.29 17.78
N MET A 334 -3.74 -23.28 16.52
CA MET A 334 -3.15 -22.53 15.41
C MET A 334 -3.95 -21.23 15.19
N TRP A 335 -3.29 -20.19 14.66
CA TRP A 335 -3.88 -18.86 14.51
C TRP A 335 -3.73 -18.31 13.09
N ILE A 336 -4.63 -17.41 12.70
CA ILE A 336 -4.56 -16.61 11.49
C ILE A 336 -4.25 -15.17 11.93
N GLY A 337 -3.13 -14.64 11.45
CA GLY A 337 -2.73 -13.25 11.65
C GLY A 337 -2.96 -12.49 10.35
N ASP A 338 -1.96 -12.53 9.48
CA ASP A 338 -2.05 -12.05 8.10
C ASP A 338 -3.06 -12.87 7.28
N TYR A 339 -3.82 -12.19 6.43
CA TYR A 339 -4.74 -12.82 5.49
C TYR A 339 -4.90 -11.99 4.21
N THR A 340 -5.28 -12.66 3.13
CA THR A 340 -5.89 -12.03 1.95
C THR A 340 -7.33 -12.52 1.78
N THR A 341 -8.14 -11.72 1.08
CA THR A 341 -9.49 -12.10 0.68
C THR A 341 -9.75 -11.67 -0.76
N GLU A 342 -10.38 -12.55 -1.52
CA GLU A 342 -10.63 -12.41 -2.95
C GLU A 342 -12.02 -12.97 -3.31
N PRO A 343 -12.68 -12.50 -4.38
CA PRO A 343 -14.00 -12.97 -4.77
C PRO A 343 -13.96 -14.26 -5.58
N GLU A 344 -15.13 -14.89 -5.71
CA GLU A 344 -15.36 -16.12 -6.47
C GLU A 344 -14.94 -15.98 -7.93
N ASN A 345 -15.24 -14.83 -8.57
CA ASN A 345 -14.80 -14.51 -9.92
C ASN A 345 -13.47 -13.74 -9.97
N GLY A 346 -12.65 -13.84 -8.93
CA GLY A 346 -11.28 -13.35 -8.96
C GLY A 346 -10.50 -14.05 -10.08
N GLY A 347 -10.03 -13.28 -11.06
CA GLY A 347 -9.07 -13.81 -12.04
C GLY A 347 -7.71 -14.03 -11.38
N LEU A 348 -6.83 -14.82 -12.03
CA LEU A 348 -5.46 -15.07 -11.56
C LEU A 348 -4.71 -13.79 -11.14
N GLY A 349 -4.99 -12.66 -11.79
CA GLY A 349 -4.33 -11.40 -11.48
C GLY A 349 -4.67 -10.79 -10.13
N VAL A 350 -5.90 -10.99 -9.61
CA VAL A 350 -6.30 -10.50 -8.27
C VAL A 350 -5.57 -11.30 -7.20
N PHE A 351 -5.59 -12.63 -7.28
CA PHE A 351 -4.82 -13.50 -6.38
C PHE A 351 -3.32 -13.18 -6.37
N ALA A 352 -2.74 -12.91 -7.54
CA ALA A 352 -1.35 -12.52 -7.64
C ALA A 352 -1.08 -11.10 -7.09
N HIS A 353 -2.06 -10.19 -7.16
CA HIS A 353 -1.92 -8.85 -6.59
C HIS A 353 -1.91 -8.90 -5.06
N GLU A 354 -2.93 -9.53 -4.47
CA GLU A 354 -3.07 -9.63 -3.02
C GLU A 354 -1.90 -10.35 -2.38
N PHE A 355 -1.42 -11.43 -3.00
CA PHE A 355 -0.23 -12.10 -2.50
C PHE A 355 1.04 -11.25 -2.66
N GLY A 356 1.08 -10.30 -3.61
CA GLY A 356 2.12 -9.28 -3.65
C GLY A 356 2.22 -8.47 -2.35
N HIS A 357 1.06 -8.09 -1.78
CA HIS A 357 1.00 -7.45 -0.46
C HIS A 357 1.40 -8.40 0.67
N ASP A 358 0.99 -9.65 0.55
CA ASP A 358 1.40 -10.67 1.51
C ASP A 358 2.92 -10.92 1.51
N LEU A 359 3.61 -10.64 0.40
CA LEU A 359 5.07 -10.62 0.35
C LEU A 359 5.70 -9.29 0.83
N GLY A 360 4.90 -8.29 1.18
CA GLY A 360 5.34 -6.98 1.70
C GLY A 360 5.51 -5.89 0.64
N LEU A 361 4.89 -6.02 -0.52
CA LEU A 361 4.87 -4.95 -1.53
C LEU A 361 3.68 -4.00 -1.29
N PRO A 362 3.84 -2.68 -1.48
CA PRO A 362 2.72 -1.74 -1.43
C PRO A 362 1.96 -1.71 -2.77
N ASP A 363 0.78 -1.09 -2.74
CA ASP A 363 0.12 -0.58 -3.93
C ASP A 363 1.00 0.43 -4.67
N LEU A 364 1.09 0.31 -5.99
CA LEU A 364 1.80 1.24 -6.85
C LEU A 364 0.88 2.10 -7.71
N TYR A 365 -0.43 1.83 -7.70
CA TYR A 365 -1.43 2.80 -8.15
C TYR A 365 -1.60 3.93 -7.11
N ASP A 366 -2.37 4.96 -7.46
CA ASP A 366 -2.68 6.06 -6.54
C ASP A 366 -3.85 5.64 -5.66
N THR A 367 -3.66 5.45 -4.36
CA THR A 367 -4.68 4.89 -3.46
C THR A 367 -5.61 5.96 -2.88
N ASN A 368 -5.38 7.24 -3.18
CA ASN A 368 -6.12 8.37 -2.62
C ASN A 368 -7.16 8.94 -3.61
N GLY A 369 -7.72 8.07 -4.46
CA GLY A 369 -8.68 8.44 -5.49
C GLY A 369 -8.06 9.31 -6.59
N GLY A 370 -6.82 9.00 -6.97
CA GLY A 370 -6.13 9.51 -8.17
C GLY A 370 -5.92 8.40 -9.21
N ASP A 371 -5.10 8.68 -10.23
CA ASP A 371 -4.64 7.68 -11.20
C ASP A 371 -3.24 8.08 -11.67
N ASN A 372 -2.35 7.11 -11.89
CA ASN A 372 -0.94 7.38 -12.16
C ASN A 372 -0.39 6.56 -13.35
N GLY A 373 0.86 6.85 -13.73
CA GLY A 373 1.50 6.23 -14.90
C GLY A 373 1.92 4.77 -14.74
N THR A 374 1.87 4.17 -13.54
CA THR A 374 2.28 2.76 -13.34
C THR A 374 1.38 1.79 -14.10
N ALA A 375 0.07 2.05 -14.08
CA ALA A 375 -0.92 1.47 -14.98
C ALA A 375 -0.73 -0.05 -15.23
N PHE A 376 -0.79 -0.49 -16.49
CA PHE A 376 -0.62 -1.89 -16.86
C PHE A 376 0.84 -2.38 -16.83
N TRP A 377 1.81 -1.56 -16.43
CA TRP A 377 3.22 -1.95 -16.41
C TRP A 377 3.61 -2.87 -15.26
N THR A 378 2.86 -2.87 -14.17
CA THR A 378 3.18 -3.68 -12.99
C THR A 378 1.96 -4.38 -12.40
N LEU A 379 2.18 -5.59 -11.89
CA LEU A 379 1.22 -6.36 -11.09
C LEU A 379 0.63 -5.56 -9.93
N MET A 380 1.43 -4.73 -9.25
CA MET A 380 0.99 -3.93 -8.08
C MET A 380 0.19 -2.67 -8.49
N SER A 381 -0.40 -2.70 -9.67
CA SER A 381 -1.22 -1.64 -10.30
C SER A 381 -2.18 -2.31 -11.27
N GLY A 382 -2.58 -1.63 -12.35
CA GLY A 382 -3.48 -2.19 -13.37
C GLY A 382 -2.96 -3.46 -14.06
N GLY A 383 -1.69 -3.84 -13.89
CA GLY A 383 -1.13 -5.09 -14.43
C GLY A 383 -1.80 -6.35 -13.89
N SER A 384 -2.45 -6.30 -12.72
CA SER A 384 -3.33 -7.37 -12.21
C SER A 384 -4.54 -7.61 -13.14
N TRP A 385 -5.05 -6.57 -13.80
CA TRP A 385 -6.22 -6.65 -14.67
C TRP A 385 -5.91 -7.01 -16.14
N LEU A 386 -4.66 -7.35 -16.45
CA LEU A 386 -4.30 -7.87 -17.77
C LEU A 386 -5.02 -9.19 -18.09
N ASN A 387 -5.02 -9.55 -19.36
CA ASN A 387 -5.79 -10.65 -19.89
C ASN A 387 -5.23 -11.15 -21.24
N GLN A 388 -5.86 -12.20 -21.76
CA GLN A 388 -5.47 -12.84 -23.01
C GLN A 388 -6.26 -12.33 -24.24
N ALA A 389 -6.88 -11.16 -24.16
CA ALA A 389 -7.72 -10.57 -25.23
C ALA A 389 -8.87 -11.47 -25.70
N LYS A 390 -9.46 -12.19 -24.75
CA LYS A 390 -10.64 -13.03 -24.97
C LYS A 390 -11.89 -12.26 -24.52
N ASP A 391 -12.70 -12.89 -23.69
CA ASP A 391 -14.00 -12.44 -23.23
C ASP A 391 -13.99 -11.93 -21.78
N SER A 392 -12.83 -11.69 -21.17
CA SER A 392 -12.72 -11.21 -19.78
C SER A 392 -11.45 -10.39 -19.54
N ILE A 393 -11.43 -9.63 -18.43
CA ILE A 393 -10.25 -8.96 -17.86
C ILE A 393 -9.78 -9.67 -16.57
N GLY A 394 -8.58 -9.37 -16.07
CA GLY A 394 -8.04 -9.93 -14.82
C GLY A 394 -7.62 -11.41 -14.85
N THR A 395 -7.84 -12.11 -15.96
CA THR A 395 -7.56 -13.55 -16.07
C THR A 395 -6.09 -13.90 -16.27
N LYS A 396 -5.22 -12.93 -16.59
CA LYS A 396 -3.78 -13.18 -16.70
C LYS A 396 -2.95 -11.93 -16.37
N PRO A 397 -2.23 -11.90 -15.24
CA PRO A 397 -1.49 -10.72 -14.81
C PRO A 397 -0.28 -10.41 -15.69
N GLY A 398 0.22 -9.18 -15.58
CA GLY A 398 1.55 -8.77 -15.99
C GLY A 398 2.59 -9.01 -14.91
N TYR A 399 3.87 -8.89 -15.26
CA TYR A 399 4.94 -9.00 -14.26
C TYR A 399 5.06 -7.75 -13.40
N MET A 400 5.54 -7.90 -12.15
CA MET A 400 6.02 -6.76 -11.37
C MET A 400 7.25 -6.13 -12.04
N GLY A 401 7.46 -4.84 -11.79
CA GLY A 401 8.62 -4.09 -12.22
C GLY A 401 9.92 -4.44 -11.48
N PRO A 402 11.01 -3.72 -11.78
CA PRO A 402 12.33 -4.00 -11.23
C PRO A 402 12.41 -3.62 -9.76
N TRP A 403 11.71 -2.58 -9.30
CA TRP A 403 11.76 -2.15 -7.91
C TRP A 403 11.17 -3.22 -6.99
N GLU A 404 10.03 -3.78 -7.35
CA GLU A 404 9.31 -4.84 -6.64
C GLU A 404 10.15 -6.11 -6.58
N LYS A 405 10.65 -6.58 -7.74
CA LYS A 405 11.53 -7.75 -7.80
C LYS A 405 12.79 -7.55 -6.96
N LEU A 406 13.32 -6.33 -6.90
CA LEU A 406 14.44 -6.01 -6.03
C LEU A 406 14.05 -6.08 -4.56
N GLN A 407 12.89 -5.56 -4.14
CA GLN A 407 12.44 -5.69 -2.75
C GLN A 407 12.26 -7.15 -2.32
N LEU A 408 11.87 -8.04 -3.25
CA LEU A 408 11.69 -9.47 -2.98
C LEU A 408 12.95 -10.31 -3.18
N GLY A 409 14.07 -9.70 -3.58
CA GLY A 409 15.31 -10.44 -3.82
C GLY A 409 15.33 -11.29 -5.09
N TRP A 410 14.38 -11.06 -5.99
CA TRP A 410 14.15 -11.82 -7.24
C TRP A 410 14.80 -11.20 -8.47
N LEU A 411 15.35 -10.00 -8.36
CA LEU A 411 15.95 -9.27 -9.48
C LEU A 411 17.44 -9.60 -9.66
N ASP A 412 17.82 -10.03 -10.86
CA ASP A 412 19.22 -10.02 -11.30
C ASP A 412 19.51 -8.73 -12.07
N TYR A 413 20.43 -7.91 -11.57
CA TYR A 413 20.66 -6.56 -12.09
C TYR A 413 22.13 -6.18 -12.20
N VAL A 414 22.37 -5.03 -12.83
CA VAL A 414 23.67 -4.36 -12.84
C VAL A 414 23.53 -2.96 -12.28
N THR A 415 24.41 -2.60 -11.35
CA THR A 415 24.50 -1.23 -10.84
C THR A 415 25.42 -0.40 -11.75
N VAL A 416 24.97 0.79 -12.14
CA VAL A 416 25.79 1.80 -12.82
C VAL A 416 25.94 2.99 -11.90
N LYS A 417 27.16 3.23 -11.41
CA LYS A 417 27.45 4.30 -10.44
C LYS A 417 27.47 5.68 -11.12
N PRO A 418 27.19 6.78 -10.39
CA PRO A 418 27.41 8.14 -10.89
C PRO A 418 28.82 8.38 -11.45
N GLY A 419 28.99 9.33 -12.36
CA GLY A 419 30.26 9.61 -13.06
C GLY A 419 30.76 8.53 -14.03
N THR A 420 29.93 7.56 -14.42
CA THR A 420 30.33 6.45 -15.31
C THR A 420 29.69 6.51 -16.70
N ASN A 421 30.38 5.90 -17.68
CA ASN A 421 29.86 5.62 -19.02
C ASN A 421 30.04 4.11 -19.29
N LYS A 422 28.95 3.34 -19.25
CA LYS A 422 28.95 1.88 -19.35
C LYS A 422 28.02 1.42 -20.47
N LEU A 423 28.47 0.44 -21.25
CA LEU A 423 27.60 -0.34 -22.13
C LEU A 423 27.11 -1.56 -21.35
N VAL A 424 25.79 -1.75 -21.32
CA VAL A 424 25.15 -2.88 -20.65
C VAL A 424 24.40 -3.69 -21.70
N LYS A 425 24.69 -4.99 -21.76
CA LYS A 425 23.85 -5.96 -22.46
C LYS A 425 22.70 -6.34 -21.55
N LEU A 426 21.50 -5.91 -21.89
CA LEU A 426 20.29 -6.07 -21.11
C LEU A 426 19.40 -7.16 -21.72
N GLY A 427 19.03 -8.13 -20.90
CA GLY A 427 18.13 -9.22 -21.25
C GLY A 427 16.67 -8.85 -20.97
N PRO A 428 15.72 -9.70 -21.38
CA PRO A 428 14.32 -9.57 -21.02
C PRO A 428 14.06 -9.46 -19.52
N ALA A 429 13.11 -8.61 -19.12
CA ALA A 429 12.72 -8.43 -17.72
C ALA A 429 12.07 -9.67 -17.08
N ASP A 430 11.56 -10.61 -17.88
CA ASP A 430 10.78 -11.76 -17.44
C ASP A 430 11.58 -13.05 -17.26
N ARG A 431 12.87 -13.07 -17.63
CA ARG A 431 13.69 -14.27 -17.51
C ARG A 431 15.18 -13.99 -17.39
N VAL A 432 15.88 -14.86 -16.69
CA VAL A 432 17.35 -14.91 -16.67
C VAL A 432 17.90 -15.79 -17.78
N ALA A 433 18.99 -15.35 -18.41
CA ALA A 433 19.72 -16.13 -19.40
C ALA A 433 21.18 -16.26 -18.97
N LYS A 434 21.73 -17.48 -18.93
CA LYS A 434 23.14 -17.70 -18.57
C LYS A 434 24.06 -16.91 -19.52
N ASP A 435 24.93 -16.11 -18.93
CA ASP A 435 25.98 -15.36 -19.60
C ASP A 435 27.26 -15.44 -18.77
N LYS A 436 28.09 -16.45 -19.04
CA LYS A 436 29.35 -16.69 -18.32
C LYS A 436 30.37 -15.54 -18.49
N SER A 437 30.15 -14.64 -19.43
CA SER A 437 31.00 -13.46 -19.61
C SER A 437 30.59 -12.30 -18.70
N ASN A 438 29.39 -12.34 -18.10
CA ASN A 438 28.98 -11.34 -17.14
C ASN A 438 29.64 -11.59 -15.77
N THR A 439 30.42 -10.60 -15.33
CA THR A 439 31.14 -10.59 -14.04
C THR A 439 30.53 -9.61 -13.04
N ASP A 440 29.39 -8.97 -13.34
CA ASP A 440 28.73 -8.05 -12.43
C ASP A 440 28.19 -8.80 -11.19
N GLU A 441 28.43 -8.23 -10.02
CA GLU A 441 28.17 -8.84 -8.71
C GLU A 441 26.69 -9.06 -8.40
N ASN A 442 25.77 -8.41 -9.10
CA ASN A 442 24.33 -8.54 -8.83
C ASN A 442 23.58 -9.35 -9.90
N SER A 443 24.30 -9.89 -10.89
CA SER A 443 23.74 -10.70 -11.98
C SER A 443 24.66 -11.87 -12.35
N TYR A 444 25.45 -12.35 -11.37
CA TYR A 444 26.50 -13.38 -11.49
C TYR A 444 26.28 -14.43 -12.58
N GLY A 445 26.96 -14.27 -13.72
CA GLY A 445 26.94 -15.26 -14.79
C GLY A 445 25.61 -15.39 -15.54
N VAL A 446 24.72 -14.40 -15.44
CA VAL A 446 23.49 -14.25 -16.25
C VAL A 446 23.47 -12.89 -16.95
N THR A 447 22.70 -12.75 -18.03
CA THR A 447 22.39 -11.42 -18.57
C THR A 447 21.44 -10.71 -17.60
N PRO A 448 21.73 -9.48 -17.16
CA PRO A 448 20.90 -8.77 -16.20
C PRO A 448 19.50 -8.50 -16.77
N GLN A 449 18.49 -8.50 -15.90
CA GLN A 449 17.11 -8.14 -16.22
C GLN A 449 16.88 -6.63 -16.11
N ALA A 450 17.66 -5.94 -15.27
CA ALA A 450 17.56 -4.50 -15.08
C ALA A 450 18.93 -3.81 -14.90
N ILE A 451 18.94 -2.51 -15.22
CA ILE A 451 19.98 -1.55 -14.85
C ILE A 451 19.47 -0.76 -13.65
N VAL A 452 20.30 -0.60 -12.63
CA VAL A 452 20.01 0.22 -11.44
C VAL A 452 21.03 1.36 -11.37
N VAL A 453 20.55 2.59 -11.30
CA VAL A 453 21.38 3.81 -11.23
C VAL A 453 21.04 4.56 -9.94
N PRO A 454 21.70 4.26 -8.81
CA PRO A 454 21.57 5.07 -7.61
C PRO A 454 22.19 6.45 -7.87
N LEU A 455 21.42 7.51 -7.58
CA LEU A 455 21.87 8.89 -7.73
C LEU A 455 22.62 9.38 -6.48
N PRO A 456 23.31 10.52 -6.52
CA PRO A 456 23.80 11.13 -5.29
C PRO A 456 22.65 11.38 -4.30
N GLU A 457 22.84 11.05 -3.02
CA GLU A 457 21.86 11.36 -1.97
C GLU A 457 21.60 12.87 -1.94
N ARG A 458 20.33 13.24 -1.77
CA ARG A 458 19.92 14.63 -1.55
C ARG A 458 19.37 14.80 -0.13
N THR A 459 19.58 15.98 0.43
CA THR A 459 18.94 16.37 1.68
C THR A 459 17.61 17.02 1.35
N VAL A 460 16.53 16.48 1.92
CA VAL A 460 15.20 17.09 1.94
C VAL A 460 15.04 17.78 3.27
N THR A 461 14.73 19.07 3.24
CA THR A 461 14.40 19.86 4.42
C THR A 461 12.91 20.15 4.41
N THR A 462 12.24 19.79 5.49
CA THR A 462 10.81 20.05 5.73
C THR A 462 10.70 21.11 6.82
N GLU A 463 10.10 22.24 6.48
CA GLU A 463 9.69 23.25 7.45
C GLU A 463 8.49 22.71 8.24
N ARG A 464 8.59 22.73 9.57
CA ARG A 464 7.52 22.30 10.49
C ARG A 464 6.80 23.50 11.05
N ASN A 465 7.57 24.42 11.64
CA ASN A 465 7.11 25.65 12.25
C ASN A 465 8.25 26.67 12.31
N THR A 466 8.00 27.79 12.99
CA THR A 466 9.03 28.74 13.40
C THR A 466 9.08 28.71 14.93
N PRO A 467 10.25 28.59 15.57
CA PRO A 467 10.41 28.70 17.02
C PRO A 467 9.67 29.91 17.60
N HIS A 468 9.10 29.78 18.80
CA HIS A 468 8.30 30.85 19.38
C HIS A 468 9.16 32.09 19.64
N SER A 469 10.35 31.87 20.19
CA SER A 469 11.39 32.88 20.31
C SER A 469 12.71 32.35 19.73
N GLY A 470 13.66 33.26 19.51
CA GLY A 470 15.00 32.88 19.05
C GLY A 470 15.03 32.09 17.73
N SER A 471 15.83 31.03 17.72
CA SER A 471 16.10 30.12 16.61
C SER A 471 16.09 28.64 17.00
N ALA A 472 15.81 28.32 18.26
CA ALA A 472 15.79 26.96 18.79
C ALA A 472 14.53 26.70 19.62
N GLU A 473 14.00 25.49 19.54
CA GLU A 473 12.86 25.02 20.35
C GLU A 473 13.00 23.51 20.62
N TRP A 474 12.22 22.98 21.57
CA TRP A 474 12.12 21.54 21.78
C TRP A 474 11.04 20.93 20.90
N TRP A 475 11.39 19.89 20.16
CA TRP A 475 10.47 19.11 19.34
C TRP A 475 10.32 17.69 19.88
N SER A 476 9.08 17.20 19.93
CA SER A 476 8.77 15.85 20.44
C SER A 476 9.22 14.71 19.53
N GLY A 477 9.60 15.00 18.28
CA GLY A 477 9.55 14.02 17.20
C GLY A 477 8.14 13.95 16.58
N TYR A 478 8.04 13.24 15.46
CA TYR A 478 6.81 13.08 14.68
C TYR A 478 6.60 11.60 14.34
N GLY A 479 5.40 11.10 14.57
CA GLY A 479 5.03 9.73 14.22
C GLY A 479 4.00 9.11 15.16
N ASN A 480 3.75 7.82 14.93
CA ASN A 480 2.85 6.98 15.72
C ASN A 480 3.58 6.29 16.88
N ASN A 481 2.82 5.88 17.90
CA ASN A 481 3.27 5.15 19.08
C ASN A 481 4.42 5.83 19.83
N LEU A 482 4.48 7.16 19.80
CA LEU A 482 5.47 7.94 20.54
C LEU A 482 5.21 7.82 22.04
N ASN A 483 6.28 7.85 22.83
CA ASN A 483 6.21 8.03 24.27
C ASN A 483 7.44 8.80 24.74
N ASN A 484 7.58 10.01 24.19
CA ASN A 484 8.78 10.83 24.29
C ASN A 484 8.67 11.79 25.47
N THR A 485 9.76 11.97 26.22
CA THR A 485 9.78 12.77 27.44
C THR A 485 10.89 13.81 27.44
N LEU A 486 10.61 15.00 27.97
CA LEU A 486 11.57 16.06 28.26
C LEU A 486 11.50 16.38 29.76
N SER A 487 12.54 16.03 30.52
CA SER A 487 12.49 16.03 31.99
C SER A 487 13.58 16.89 32.64
N THR A 488 13.32 17.47 33.81
CA THR A 488 14.29 18.22 34.59
C THR A 488 14.01 18.11 36.10
N THR A 489 14.97 18.49 36.93
CA THR A 489 14.76 18.66 38.38
C THR A 489 14.44 20.10 38.70
N LEU A 490 13.32 20.34 39.39
CA LEU A 490 12.90 21.65 39.85
C LEU A 490 13.10 21.79 41.35
N ASP A 491 13.78 22.86 41.76
CA ASP A 491 13.88 23.25 43.17
C ASP A 491 12.74 24.20 43.56
N LEU A 492 11.75 23.66 44.24
CA LEU A 492 10.60 24.40 44.79
C LEU A 492 10.71 24.59 46.31
N THR A 493 11.87 24.35 46.92
CA THR A 493 12.06 24.44 48.38
C THR A 493 11.82 25.85 48.92
N GLY A 494 12.06 26.88 48.09
CA GLY A 494 11.80 28.28 48.42
C GLY A 494 10.36 28.76 48.19
N ALA A 495 9.47 27.93 47.64
CA ALA A 495 8.07 28.31 47.39
C ALA A 495 7.22 28.06 48.63
N THR A 496 6.41 29.05 49.02
CA THR A 496 5.62 29.04 50.26
C THR A 496 4.11 29.14 50.02
N THR A 497 3.70 29.80 48.95
CA THR A 497 2.31 30.04 48.56
C THR A 497 1.91 29.28 47.30
N SER A 498 2.69 29.38 46.22
CA SER A 498 2.40 28.80 44.92
C SER A 498 3.67 28.45 44.14
N ALA A 499 3.55 27.49 43.23
CA ALA A 499 4.59 27.16 42.27
C ALA A 499 3.94 26.73 40.95
N SER A 500 4.52 27.11 39.82
CA SER A 500 4.06 26.66 38.49
C SER A 500 5.21 26.59 37.49
N VAL A 501 5.01 25.81 36.44
CA VAL A 501 5.83 25.84 35.22
C VAL A 501 4.94 26.33 34.09
N SER A 502 5.37 27.36 33.37
CA SER A 502 4.74 27.77 32.11
C SER A 502 5.69 27.53 30.94
N ALA A 503 5.12 27.23 29.78
CA ALA A 503 5.85 27.12 28.52
C ALA A 503 4.96 27.56 27.37
N TRP A 504 5.57 28.05 26.29
CA TRP A 504 4.90 28.15 25.00
C TRP A 504 4.89 26.79 24.34
N VAL A 505 3.74 26.39 23.79
CA VAL A 505 3.59 25.11 23.10
C VAL A 505 2.83 25.28 21.80
N GLN A 506 3.19 24.48 20.80
CA GLN A 506 2.49 24.33 19.53
C GLN A 506 2.34 22.82 19.27
N GLY A 507 1.30 22.40 18.56
CA GLY A 507 1.14 20.97 18.26
C GLY A 507 0.07 20.66 17.22
N ASN A 508 0.24 19.47 16.65
CA ASN A 508 -0.75 18.76 15.86
C ASN A 508 -0.89 17.37 16.51
N LEU A 509 -1.83 17.25 17.42
CA LEU A 509 -2.10 16.04 18.20
C LEU A 509 -3.52 15.56 17.85
N GLU A 510 -3.69 14.28 17.53
CA GLU A 510 -5.00 13.70 17.28
C GLU A 510 -5.94 13.90 18.49
N VAL A 511 -7.06 14.59 18.26
CA VAL A 511 -8.05 14.92 19.31
C VAL A 511 -8.58 13.66 19.95
N ASP A 512 -8.59 13.60 21.28
CA ASP A 512 -9.05 12.46 22.08
C ASP A 512 -8.16 11.19 22.05
N TYR A 513 -7.04 11.19 21.32
CA TYR A 513 -6.13 10.03 21.20
C TYR A 513 -4.68 10.36 21.59
N ASP A 514 -4.15 11.48 21.11
CA ASP A 514 -2.76 11.88 21.29
C ASP A 514 -2.65 13.09 22.21
N TYR A 515 -1.65 13.06 23.08
CA TYR A 515 -1.58 14.03 24.18
C TYR A 515 -0.17 14.46 24.52
N MET A 516 -0.03 15.76 24.83
CA MET A 516 1.07 16.30 25.64
C MET A 516 0.63 16.43 27.10
N TYR A 517 1.39 15.82 28.00
CA TYR A 517 1.19 15.86 29.45
C TYR A 517 2.27 16.69 30.14
N GLY A 518 1.89 17.41 31.19
CA GLY A 518 2.80 17.86 32.25
C GLY A 518 2.72 16.89 33.43
N GLU A 519 3.85 16.39 33.91
CA GLU A 519 3.88 15.37 34.97
C GLU A 519 4.98 15.66 36.01
N VAL A 520 4.72 15.30 37.27
CA VAL A 520 5.63 15.47 38.40
C VAL A 520 5.91 14.15 39.10
N SER A 521 7.16 13.96 39.53
CA SER A 521 7.60 12.86 40.38
C SER A 521 8.32 13.37 41.63
N THR A 522 7.99 12.77 42.77
CA THR A 522 8.63 13.01 44.08
C THR A 522 9.51 11.85 44.55
N ASP A 523 9.63 10.78 43.75
CA ASP A 523 10.29 9.51 44.10
C ASP A 523 11.40 9.11 43.11
N GLY A 524 12.07 10.11 42.53
CA GLY A 524 13.17 9.87 41.60
C GLY A 524 12.72 9.35 40.23
N GLY A 525 11.45 9.52 39.86
CA GLY A 525 10.92 9.17 38.54
C GLY A 525 10.33 7.76 38.48
N THR A 526 10.11 7.13 39.63
CA THR A 526 9.51 5.80 39.75
C THR A 526 8.01 5.88 39.48
N THR A 527 7.34 6.89 40.03
CA THR A 527 5.94 7.23 39.74
C THR A 527 5.80 8.67 39.28
N TRP A 528 4.81 8.92 38.42
CA TRP A 528 4.54 10.22 37.81
C TRP A 528 3.07 10.56 37.99
N ASN A 529 2.80 11.77 38.48
CA ASN A 529 1.46 12.33 38.63
C ASN A 529 1.25 13.43 37.62
N GLN A 530 0.15 13.37 36.88
CA GLN A 530 -0.21 14.44 35.95
C GLN A 530 -0.54 15.72 36.70
N VAL A 531 -0.10 16.85 36.16
CA VAL A 531 -0.43 18.20 36.62
C VAL A 531 -1.12 18.94 35.49
N GLY A 532 -2.28 19.55 35.76
CA GLY A 532 -3.09 20.20 34.72
C GLY A 532 -3.81 19.26 33.77
N THR A 533 -4.51 19.83 32.79
CA THR A 533 -5.22 19.10 31.73
C THR A 533 -4.22 18.74 30.61
N PRO A 534 -4.25 17.51 30.05
CA PRO A 534 -3.46 17.17 28.88
C PRO A 534 -3.83 18.09 27.71
N VAL A 535 -2.89 18.32 26.81
CA VAL A 535 -3.11 19.12 25.61
C VAL A 535 -3.22 18.20 24.40
N ASP A 536 -4.24 18.39 23.58
CA ASP A 536 -4.50 17.70 22.32
C ASP A 536 -4.99 18.68 21.24
N GLY A 537 -5.25 18.15 20.04
CA GLY A 537 -5.75 18.91 18.89
C GLY A 537 -4.68 19.66 18.11
N VAL A 538 -5.15 20.45 17.13
CA VAL A 538 -4.32 21.32 16.30
C VAL A 538 -4.31 22.73 16.89
N PHE A 539 -3.15 23.23 17.30
CA PHE A 539 -3.00 24.55 17.89
C PHE A 539 -1.65 25.18 17.54
N GLY A 540 -1.67 26.48 17.20
CA GLY A 540 -0.45 27.29 17.09
C GLY A 540 0.12 27.65 18.47
N TRP A 541 1.24 28.38 18.48
CA TRP A 541 1.90 28.82 19.72
C TRP A 541 0.92 29.43 20.73
N THR A 542 0.82 28.77 21.87
CA THR A 542 0.00 29.19 23.00
C THR A 542 0.72 28.89 24.30
N GLN A 543 0.60 29.78 25.27
CA GLN A 543 1.20 29.56 26.58
C GLN A 543 0.34 28.62 27.41
N LYS A 544 0.94 27.55 27.94
CA LYS A 544 0.34 26.64 28.93
C LYS A 544 1.04 26.80 30.27
N SER A 545 0.28 26.64 31.35
CA SER A 545 0.79 26.70 32.72
C SER A 545 0.32 25.49 33.50
N PHE A 546 1.26 24.84 34.18
CA PHE A 546 1.08 23.63 34.96
C PHE A 546 1.28 23.97 36.44
N ASP A 547 0.21 23.83 37.24
CA ASP A 547 0.23 24.15 38.66
C ASP A 547 1.00 23.08 39.46
N LEU A 548 2.03 23.53 40.16
CA LEU A 548 2.89 22.71 41.02
C LEU A 548 2.73 23.05 42.50
N SER A 549 1.70 23.82 42.87
CA SER A 549 1.53 24.34 44.24
C SER A 549 1.36 23.25 45.30
N ALA A 550 0.97 22.03 44.92
CA ALA A 550 0.93 20.85 45.79
C ALA A 550 2.33 20.36 46.21
N TYR A 551 3.37 20.73 45.48
CA TYR A 551 4.76 20.28 45.65
C TYR A 551 5.70 21.37 46.21
N LYS A 552 5.14 22.51 46.63
CA LYS A 552 5.91 23.60 47.25
C LYS A 552 6.70 23.11 48.48
N GLY A 553 7.88 23.68 48.70
CA GLY A 553 8.78 23.28 49.78
C GLY A 553 9.60 22.02 49.48
N GLN A 554 9.50 21.43 48.29
CA GLN A 554 10.23 20.21 47.89
C GLN A 554 11.09 20.44 46.66
N SER A 555 12.07 19.58 46.43
CA SER A 555 12.68 19.41 45.10
C SER A 555 12.00 18.24 44.41
N VAL A 556 11.54 18.43 43.17
CA VAL A 556 10.76 17.44 42.42
C VAL A 556 11.32 17.27 41.00
N GLN A 557 11.04 16.14 40.37
CA GLN A 557 11.24 16.02 38.93
C GLN A 557 9.98 16.43 38.18
N PHE A 558 10.14 17.20 37.12
CA PHE A 558 9.06 17.60 36.22
C PHE A 558 9.38 17.09 34.82
N ARG A 559 8.36 16.70 34.04
CA ARG A 559 8.53 16.39 32.62
C ARG A 559 7.34 16.83 31.78
N PHE A 560 7.64 17.15 30.52
CA PHE A 560 6.69 17.04 29.42
C PHE A 560 6.74 15.62 28.86
N ARG A 561 5.59 15.05 28.52
CA ARG A 561 5.49 13.75 27.83
C ARG A 561 4.53 13.85 26.66
N VAL A 562 4.98 13.52 25.46
CA VAL A 562 4.12 13.37 24.29
C VAL A 562 3.91 11.89 24.03
N GLN A 563 2.65 11.47 24.03
CA GLN A 563 2.24 10.10 23.76
C GLN A 563 1.28 10.08 22.58
N THR A 564 1.54 9.22 21.60
CA THR A 564 0.68 9.03 20.44
C THR A 564 0.25 7.56 20.31
N ASP A 565 -0.89 7.32 19.66
CA ASP A 565 -1.38 5.99 19.35
C ASP A 565 -0.86 5.46 18.00
N GLY A 566 -1.44 4.37 17.50
CA GLY A 566 -1.04 3.77 16.22
C GLY A 566 -1.65 4.43 14.98
N GLY A 567 -2.48 5.46 15.16
CA GLY A 567 -3.34 6.08 14.16
C GLY A 567 -2.66 7.21 13.39
N VAL A 568 -3.09 8.45 13.62
CA VAL A 568 -2.61 9.62 12.87
C VAL A 568 -1.26 10.08 13.45
N GLU A 569 -0.27 10.27 12.58
CA GLU A 569 1.03 10.75 13.03
C GLU A 569 0.93 12.19 13.58
N SER A 570 1.42 12.36 14.81
CA SER A 570 1.31 13.61 15.55
C SER A 570 2.66 14.11 16.04
N GLU A 571 2.72 15.39 16.40
CA GLU A 571 3.90 16.05 16.96
C GLU A 571 3.54 17.26 17.81
N ALA A 572 4.47 17.68 18.67
CA ALA A 572 4.37 18.92 19.41
C ALA A 572 5.73 19.56 19.71
N PHE A 573 5.66 20.84 20.06
CA PHE A 573 6.78 21.72 20.27
C PHE A 573 6.64 22.45 21.61
N VAL A 574 7.77 22.71 22.27
CA VAL A 574 7.85 23.39 23.58
C VAL A 574 8.97 24.41 23.54
N ASP A 575 8.68 25.63 23.99
CA ASP A 575 9.64 26.73 24.01
C ASP A 575 9.38 27.67 25.21
N ASP A 576 10.34 28.55 25.50
CA ASP A 576 10.24 29.62 26.51
C ASP A 576 9.73 29.10 27.87
N ILE A 577 10.43 28.11 28.44
CA ILE A 577 10.01 27.44 29.67
C ILE A 577 10.40 28.28 30.90
N GLN A 578 9.45 28.56 31.79
CA GLN A 578 9.65 29.41 32.96
C GLN A 578 9.02 28.81 34.22
N VAL A 579 9.82 28.76 35.28
CA VAL A 579 9.36 28.36 36.63
C VAL A 579 8.97 29.62 37.40
N THR A 580 7.76 29.67 37.93
CA THR A 580 7.29 30.76 38.79
C THR A 580 7.09 30.25 40.21
N LYS A 581 7.64 30.96 41.20
CA LYS A 581 7.51 30.65 42.64
C LYS A 581 6.92 31.86 43.35
N ASP A 582 5.82 31.67 44.07
CA ASP A 582 5.14 32.73 44.84
C ASP A 582 4.84 33.99 44.00
N GLY A 583 4.45 33.78 42.73
CA GLY A 583 4.17 34.86 41.76
C GLY A 583 5.41 35.54 41.17
N VAL A 584 6.62 35.12 41.57
CA VAL A 584 7.89 35.63 41.03
C VAL A 584 8.38 34.70 39.92
N ALA A 585 8.38 35.22 38.70
CA ALA A 585 8.87 34.53 37.51
C ALA A 585 10.40 34.36 37.57
N GLY A 586 10.87 33.13 37.36
CA GLY A 586 12.29 32.81 37.17
C GLY A 586 12.81 33.20 35.78
N PRO A 587 14.07 32.88 35.46
CA PRO A 587 14.59 33.01 34.11
C PRO A 587 13.78 32.12 33.15
N VAL A 588 13.65 32.59 31.91
CA VAL A 588 13.10 31.82 30.80
C VAL A 588 14.23 30.96 30.23
N ASP A 589 13.95 29.69 29.99
CA ASP A 589 14.77 28.79 29.18
C ASP A 589 14.21 28.83 27.75
N ASP A 590 14.90 29.58 26.90
CA ASP A 590 14.60 29.81 25.47
C ASP A 590 15.33 28.81 24.56
N VAL A 591 15.90 27.73 25.11
CA VAL A 591 16.56 26.63 24.37
C VAL A 591 17.84 27.03 23.60
N GLU A 592 18.12 28.32 23.40
CA GLU A 592 19.27 28.84 22.62
C GLU A 592 20.64 28.41 23.16
N SER A 593 20.71 28.11 24.46
CA SER A 593 21.94 27.63 25.11
C SER A 593 22.10 26.10 25.06
N GLY A 594 21.24 25.41 24.31
CA GLY A 594 21.18 23.95 24.24
C GLY A 594 20.39 23.33 25.40
N ALA A 595 20.59 22.03 25.63
CA ALA A 595 19.73 21.26 26.54
C ALA A 595 19.74 21.69 28.02
N GLY A 596 20.78 22.40 28.48
CA GLY A 596 20.89 22.82 29.87
C GLY A 596 20.74 21.67 30.87
N ALA A 597 19.79 21.80 31.80
CA ALA A 597 19.45 20.78 32.80
C ALA A 597 18.40 19.76 32.31
N TRP A 598 17.85 19.94 31.11
CA TRP A 598 16.84 19.05 30.56
C TRP A 598 17.44 17.76 30.03
N VAL A 599 16.75 16.66 30.32
CA VAL A 599 17.06 15.32 29.84
C VAL A 599 15.95 14.90 28.89
N ALA A 600 16.28 14.86 27.61
CA ALA A 600 15.40 14.42 26.55
C ALA A 600 15.50 12.91 26.31
N LYS A 601 14.35 12.26 26.13
CA LYS A 601 14.21 10.91 25.57
C LYS A 601 13.19 11.01 24.44
N GLY A 602 13.68 10.97 23.20
CA GLY A 602 12.88 11.14 21.99
C GLY A 602 12.64 12.60 21.57
N PHE A 603 12.63 13.54 22.51
CA PHE A 603 12.70 14.97 22.20
C PHE A 603 14.06 15.38 21.60
N ALA A 604 14.08 16.40 20.75
CA ALA A 604 15.28 17.00 20.18
C ALA A 604 15.16 18.54 20.13
N ILE A 605 16.29 19.24 20.13
CA ILE A 605 16.31 20.68 19.85
C ILE A 605 16.28 20.87 18.32
N THR A 606 15.42 21.75 17.82
CA THR A 606 15.26 22.05 16.40
C THR A 606 15.15 23.56 16.16
N ASP A 607 15.38 23.98 14.91
CA ASP A 607 15.17 25.35 14.40
C ASP A 607 13.81 25.52 13.69
N GLY A 608 12.88 24.59 13.95
CA GLY A 608 11.60 24.50 13.26
C GLY A 608 11.68 23.73 11.93
N THR A 609 12.83 23.13 11.61
CA THR A 609 12.99 22.28 10.42
C THR A 609 13.38 20.85 10.76
N THR A 610 13.07 19.93 9.85
CA THR A 610 13.59 18.56 9.88
C THR A 610 14.29 18.29 8.58
N SER A 611 15.41 17.59 8.61
CA SER A 611 16.15 17.22 7.41
C SER A 611 16.35 15.71 7.34
N LYS A 612 16.03 15.11 6.19
CA LYS A 612 16.29 13.70 5.89
C LYS A 612 17.13 13.57 4.63
N LYS A 613 18.09 12.64 4.65
CA LYS A 613 18.75 12.22 3.42
C LYS A 613 17.86 11.22 2.71
N VAL A 614 17.71 11.39 1.41
CA VAL A 614 16.93 10.49 0.56
C VAL A 614 17.75 10.03 -0.63
N GLN A 615 17.46 8.82 -1.08
CA GLN A 615 18.16 8.15 -2.17
C GLN A 615 17.20 8.02 -3.35
N ASP A 616 17.44 8.79 -4.40
CA ASP A 616 16.72 8.64 -5.67
C ASP A 616 17.40 7.59 -6.55
N VAL A 617 16.63 6.82 -7.31
CA VAL A 617 17.14 5.71 -8.12
C VAL A 617 16.41 5.65 -9.45
N TYR A 618 17.15 5.47 -10.56
CA TYR A 618 16.55 4.98 -11.79
C TYR A 618 16.69 3.46 -11.90
N TYR A 619 15.63 2.81 -12.33
CA TYR A 619 15.65 1.44 -12.81
C TYR A 619 15.37 1.45 -14.31
N ALA A 620 16.01 0.59 -15.08
CA ALA A 620 15.65 0.40 -16.47
C ALA A 620 15.63 -1.08 -16.84
N GLU A 621 14.55 -1.53 -17.46
CA GLU A 621 14.31 -2.92 -17.80
C GLU A 621 13.87 -3.06 -19.26
N ASN A 622 14.08 -4.23 -19.84
CA ASN A 622 13.68 -4.51 -21.23
C ASN A 622 12.38 -5.32 -21.23
N ARG A 623 11.26 -4.64 -21.48
CA ARG A 623 9.93 -5.24 -21.60
C ARG A 623 9.74 -5.81 -22.99
N VAL A 624 9.39 -7.09 -23.06
CA VAL A 624 9.19 -7.84 -24.31
C VAL A 624 7.94 -8.70 -24.19
N TYR A 625 7.29 -8.97 -25.32
CA TYR A 625 6.07 -9.79 -25.35
C TYR A 625 6.38 -11.30 -25.20
N SER A 626 6.82 -11.71 -24.03
CA SER A 626 7.08 -13.11 -23.67
C SER A 626 6.46 -13.47 -22.32
N ASN A 627 6.24 -14.77 -22.11
CA ASN A 627 5.58 -15.31 -20.92
C ASN A 627 4.30 -14.52 -20.53
N TYR A 628 4.19 -14.03 -19.30
CA TYR A 628 3.03 -13.25 -18.85
C TYR A 628 2.97 -11.86 -19.49
N ASP A 629 4.10 -11.22 -19.79
CA ASP A 629 4.16 -9.95 -20.53
C ASP A 629 3.73 -10.06 -22.02
N LYS A 630 3.45 -11.27 -22.54
CA LYS A 630 2.64 -11.39 -23.79
C LYS A 630 1.32 -10.63 -23.66
N GLY A 631 0.77 -10.58 -22.44
CA GLY A 631 -0.42 -9.82 -22.11
C GLY A 631 -0.28 -8.33 -22.44
N LEU A 632 0.88 -7.70 -22.32
CA LEU A 632 1.03 -6.27 -22.64
C LEU A 632 0.66 -5.92 -24.09
N LYS A 633 0.80 -6.87 -25.02
CA LYS A 633 0.47 -6.65 -26.43
C LYS A 633 -1.04 -6.53 -26.68
N THR A 634 -1.86 -7.19 -25.88
CA THR A 634 -3.29 -7.40 -26.19
C THR A 634 -4.23 -7.31 -24.99
N GLY A 635 -3.69 -7.28 -23.78
CA GLY A 635 -4.38 -7.28 -22.51
C GLY A 635 -4.77 -5.89 -22.00
N PRO A 636 -3.95 -4.82 -22.17
CA PRO A 636 -4.38 -3.48 -21.80
C PRO A 636 -5.70 -3.13 -22.47
N TYR A 637 -6.56 -2.44 -21.74
CA TYR A 637 -7.96 -2.28 -22.16
C TYR A 637 -8.54 -0.92 -21.82
N ASN A 638 -9.60 -0.54 -22.53
CA ASN A 638 -10.29 0.73 -22.34
C ASN A 638 -11.82 0.53 -22.44
N PHE A 639 -12.56 1.08 -21.48
CA PHE A 639 -14.02 1.12 -21.50
C PHE A 639 -14.51 2.21 -22.45
N GLY A 640 -14.51 1.91 -23.75
CA GLY A 640 -14.74 2.89 -24.80
C GLY A 640 -16.21 3.23 -25.08
N TRP A 641 -17.15 2.42 -24.60
CA TRP A 641 -18.58 2.49 -24.95
C TRP A 641 -19.51 2.58 -23.73
N GLY A 642 -19.06 3.19 -22.63
CA GLY A 642 -19.83 3.26 -21.36
C GLY A 642 -21.31 3.67 -21.50
N ASN A 643 -21.68 4.45 -22.51
CA ASN A 643 -23.05 4.87 -22.79
C ASN A 643 -23.94 3.86 -23.55
N THR A 644 -23.34 2.85 -24.19
CA THR A 644 -24.03 1.93 -25.10
C THR A 644 -23.73 0.46 -24.84
N ARG A 645 -22.54 0.13 -24.34
CA ARG A 645 -22.04 -1.20 -24.01
C ARG A 645 -21.13 -1.06 -22.78
N PRO A 646 -21.70 -0.89 -21.58
CA PRO A 646 -20.95 -0.52 -20.37
C PRO A 646 -19.89 -1.55 -19.98
N ASP A 647 -20.15 -2.84 -20.21
CA ASP A 647 -19.23 -3.94 -19.89
C ASP A 647 -18.39 -4.38 -21.10
N TRP A 648 -18.30 -3.50 -22.11
CA TRP A 648 -17.46 -3.74 -23.27
C TRP A 648 -16.18 -2.91 -23.27
N VAL A 649 -15.07 -3.63 -23.37
CA VAL A 649 -13.72 -3.08 -23.44
C VAL A 649 -13.09 -3.34 -24.81
N GLU A 650 -12.41 -2.33 -25.34
CA GLU A 650 -11.43 -2.49 -26.42
C GLU A 650 -10.05 -2.84 -25.85
N ARG A 651 -9.20 -3.43 -26.69
CA ARG A 651 -7.84 -3.82 -26.35
C ARG A 651 -6.83 -3.00 -27.14
N PHE A 652 -5.66 -2.74 -26.56
CA PHE A 652 -4.57 -2.03 -27.22
C PHE A 652 -3.19 -2.47 -26.69
N PRO A 653 -2.10 -2.27 -27.46
CA PRO A 653 -0.76 -2.66 -27.02
C PRO A 653 -0.12 -1.59 -26.14
N TYR A 654 0.40 -2.02 -25.00
CA TYR A 654 1.53 -1.35 -24.35
C TYR A 654 2.81 -1.76 -25.09
N GLN A 655 3.65 -0.80 -25.48
CA GLN A 655 4.80 -0.99 -26.35
C GLN A 655 5.91 -1.85 -25.70
N ASN A 656 6.73 -2.53 -26.49
CA ASN A 656 7.93 -3.22 -25.99
C ASN A 656 9.16 -2.32 -26.12
N GLY A 657 10.15 -2.50 -25.25
CA GLY A 657 11.40 -1.75 -25.28
C GLY A 657 12.00 -1.51 -23.90
N LEU A 658 12.90 -0.54 -23.83
CA LEU A 658 13.50 -0.11 -22.56
C LEU A 658 12.47 0.73 -21.80
N LEU A 659 11.94 0.20 -20.70
CA LEU A 659 11.11 0.96 -19.77
C LEU A 659 12.02 1.51 -18.66
N VAL A 660 12.00 2.82 -18.46
CA VAL A 660 12.73 3.48 -17.38
C VAL A 660 11.75 3.80 -16.26
N TRP A 661 12.14 3.52 -15.02
CA TRP A 661 11.40 3.85 -13.81
C TRP A 661 12.22 4.82 -12.97
N PHE A 662 11.56 5.79 -12.35
CA PHE A 662 12.16 6.71 -11.40
C PHE A 662 11.55 6.48 -10.01
N SER A 663 12.41 6.13 -9.06
CA SER A 663 12.07 6.03 -7.64
C SER A 663 12.56 7.28 -6.92
N ASN A 664 11.60 8.08 -6.44
CA ASN A 664 11.87 9.29 -5.67
C ASN A 664 11.99 8.91 -4.20
N GLY A 665 13.19 9.04 -3.63
CA GLY A 665 13.49 8.58 -2.27
C GLY A 665 12.78 9.36 -1.16
N GLU A 666 12.16 10.49 -1.50
CA GLU A 666 11.38 11.28 -0.55
C GLU A 666 9.98 10.71 -0.34
N GLN A 667 9.43 10.05 -1.37
CA GLN A 667 8.06 9.56 -1.40
C GLN A 667 7.96 8.13 -0.86
N THR A 668 6.87 7.85 -0.16
CA THR A 668 6.57 6.53 0.44
C THR A 668 5.50 5.76 -0.32
N ASN A 669 4.77 6.43 -1.22
CA ASN A 669 3.68 5.88 -2.03
C ASN A 669 3.67 6.52 -3.43
N ASN A 670 2.75 6.09 -4.30
CA ASN A 670 2.59 6.60 -5.66
C ASN A 670 1.32 7.48 -5.84
N ASN A 671 0.91 8.17 -4.78
CA ASN A 671 -0.26 9.06 -4.78
C ASN A 671 0.09 10.38 -5.48
N THR A 672 0.24 10.31 -6.80
CA THR A 672 0.52 11.46 -7.68
C THR A 672 -0.52 12.57 -7.57
N LYS A 673 -1.71 12.30 -7.04
CA LYS A 673 -2.68 13.32 -6.64
C LYS A 673 -2.12 14.27 -5.59
N ASP A 674 -1.45 13.73 -4.58
CA ASP A 674 -0.88 14.45 -3.44
C ASP A 674 0.48 15.06 -3.81
N HIS A 675 1.26 14.36 -4.63
CA HIS A 675 2.56 14.81 -5.13
C HIS A 675 2.71 14.63 -6.65
N PRO A 676 2.16 15.55 -7.47
CA PRO A 676 2.15 15.42 -8.93
C PRO A 676 3.55 15.30 -9.54
N GLY A 677 3.72 14.32 -10.43
CA GLY A 677 5.00 14.01 -11.07
C GLY A 677 5.99 13.22 -10.23
N ALA A 678 5.72 12.95 -8.96
CA ALA A 678 6.59 12.20 -8.06
C ALA A 678 5.86 11.00 -7.45
N GLY A 679 6.62 9.99 -7.04
CA GLY A 679 6.10 8.81 -6.35
C GLY A 679 7.23 7.89 -5.90
N LEU A 680 6.90 6.92 -5.06
CA LEU A 680 7.79 5.86 -4.61
C LEU A 680 8.55 5.24 -5.78
N VAL A 681 7.84 4.89 -6.86
CA VAL A 681 8.41 4.43 -8.13
C VAL A 681 7.41 4.60 -9.27
N LEU A 682 7.71 5.45 -10.25
CA LEU A 682 6.86 5.72 -11.42
C LEU A 682 7.60 5.40 -12.72
N PRO A 683 6.94 4.86 -13.76
CA PRO A 683 7.56 4.75 -15.08
C PRO A 683 7.73 6.15 -15.67
N VAL A 684 8.80 6.32 -16.44
CA VAL A 684 9.08 7.54 -17.19
C VAL A 684 8.50 7.36 -18.57
N ASP A 685 7.42 8.08 -18.85
CA ASP A 685 6.80 8.07 -20.17
C ASP A 685 7.69 8.82 -21.17
N ALA A 686 8.24 8.08 -22.13
CA ALA A 686 8.91 8.59 -23.31
C ALA A 686 8.15 9.76 -24.00
N ARG A 687 6.83 9.72 -24.04
CA ARG A 687 5.98 10.67 -24.77
C ARG A 687 4.88 11.20 -23.85
N PRO A 688 5.23 11.97 -22.80
CA PRO A 688 4.37 12.28 -21.65
C PRO A 688 3.18 13.21 -21.96
N LYS A 689 3.02 13.65 -23.21
CA LYS A 689 2.05 14.68 -23.57
C LYS A 689 0.64 14.13 -23.46
N ALA A 690 -0.21 14.83 -22.72
CA ALA A 690 -1.58 14.43 -22.47
C ALA A 690 -2.37 14.26 -23.76
N ILE A 691 -2.89 13.05 -23.97
CA ILE A 691 -3.81 12.73 -25.05
C ILE A 691 -5.22 13.21 -24.67
N LYS A 692 -5.90 13.86 -25.63
CA LYS A 692 -7.25 14.42 -25.45
C LYS A 692 -8.21 13.88 -26.49
N PHE A 693 -9.41 13.57 -26.06
CA PHE A 693 -10.55 13.32 -26.94
C PHE A 693 -11.05 14.64 -27.58
N PRO A 694 -11.82 14.58 -28.69
CA PRO A 694 -12.33 15.78 -29.35
C PRO A 694 -13.20 16.69 -28.47
N ASP A 695 -13.81 16.16 -27.42
CA ASP A 695 -14.60 16.90 -26.42
C ASP A 695 -13.74 17.60 -25.35
N GLY A 696 -12.41 17.43 -25.41
CA GLY A 696 -11.45 17.97 -24.46
C GLY A 696 -11.16 17.08 -23.25
N ALA A 697 -11.87 15.95 -23.08
CA ALA A 697 -11.59 15.00 -22.01
C ALA A 697 -10.21 14.37 -22.19
N LEU A 698 -9.49 14.15 -21.10
CA LEU A 698 -8.21 13.45 -21.14
C LEU A 698 -8.42 11.94 -21.35
N LEU A 699 -7.48 11.31 -22.05
CA LEU A 699 -7.31 9.86 -21.96
C LEU A 699 -6.84 9.52 -20.55
N GLY A 700 -7.46 8.50 -19.92
CA GLY A 700 -7.14 8.09 -18.55
C GLY A 700 -5.67 7.68 -18.38
N ASN A 701 -5.14 7.82 -17.16
CA ASN A 701 -3.71 7.66 -16.90
C ASN A 701 -3.29 6.18 -16.96
N ARG A 702 -4.23 5.24 -16.81
CA ARG A 702 -4.00 3.82 -17.18
C ARG A 702 -3.81 3.53 -18.66
N ARG A 703 -4.14 4.46 -19.56
CA ARG A 703 -3.99 4.25 -21.02
C ARG A 703 -2.85 5.06 -21.61
N GLN A 704 -2.57 6.23 -21.06
CA GLN A 704 -1.54 7.15 -21.56
C GLN A 704 -0.14 6.53 -21.67
N PRO A 705 0.41 5.80 -20.69
CA PRO A 705 1.79 5.34 -20.72
C PRO A 705 1.96 4.09 -21.61
N PHE A 706 1.05 3.84 -22.55
CA PHE A 706 1.14 2.72 -23.49
C PHE A 706 2.41 2.79 -24.34
N ASP A 707 2.96 3.99 -24.60
CA ASP A 707 4.16 4.20 -25.40
C ASP A 707 5.36 4.75 -24.61
N ALA A 708 5.38 4.48 -23.30
CA ALA A 708 6.42 4.90 -22.36
C ALA A 708 7.83 4.37 -22.68
N THR A 709 7.95 3.29 -23.46
CA THR A 709 9.24 2.66 -23.74
C THR A 709 10.14 3.45 -24.68
N PHE A 710 11.44 3.39 -24.42
CA PHE A 710 12.52 3.87 -25.27
C PHE A 710 13.05 2.73 -26.15
N GLY A 711 13.39 3.02 -27.40
CA GLY A 711 13.87 1.98 -28.32
C GLY A 711 14.15 2.47 -29.73
N GLN A 712 14.58 1.53 -30.56
CA GLN A 712 14.89 1.75 -31.99
C GLN A 712 13.67 1.54 -32.90
N GLU A 713 12.52 1.16 -32.32
CA GLU A 713 11.29 0.88 -33.04
C GLU A 713 10.34 2.07 -33.01
N ARG A 714 9.52 2.19 -34.06
CA ARG A 714 8.38 3.12 -34.07
C ARG A 714 7.27 2.56 -33.19
N THR A 715 6.45 3.44 -32.61
CA THR A 715 5.27 3.00 -31.87
C THR A 715 4.20 2.45 -32.81
N ASP A 716 3.37 1.53 -32.31
CA ASP A 716 2.16 1.10 -33.00
C ASP A 716 1.16 2.26 -33.15
N MET A 717 0.27 2.16 -34.14
CA MET A 717 -0.89 3.03 -34.24
C MET A 717 -2.00 2.49 -33.34
N VAL A 718 -2.58 3.35 -32.50
CA VAL A 718 -3.61 2.97 -31.52
C VAL A 718 -4.81 3.91 -31.64
N THR A 719 -6.02 3.37 -31.47
CA THR A 719 -7.25 4.15 -31.37
C THR A 719 -7.87 3.89 -30.01
N PHE A 720 -8.25 4.97 -29.32
CA PHE A 720 -9.00 4.92 -28.08
C PHE A 720 -10.38 5.51 -28.29
N HIS A 721 -11.40 4.94 -27.68
CA HIS A 721 -12.77 5.43 -27.71
C HIS A 721 -13.21 5.96 -26.34
N ARG A 722 -14.10 6.95 -26.37
CA ARG A 722 -14.87 7.41 -25.21
C ARG A 722 -16.30 7.63 -25.66
N ASN A 723 -17.23 6.89 -25.07
CA ASN A 723 -18.64 6.87 -25.49
C ASN A 723 -18.83 6.64 -27.00
N GLY A 724 -17.98 5.80 -27.59
CA GLY A 724 -17.95 5.49 -29.02
C GLY A 724 -17.22 6.51 -29.91
N TYR A 725 -16.74 7.63 -29.38
CA TYR A 725 -15.95 8.62 -30.14
C TYR A 725 -14.47 8.32 -30.04
N GLY A 726 -13.82 8.12 -31.20
CA GLY A 726 -12.42 7.69 -31.28
C GLY A 726 -11.40 8.84 -31.38
N VAL A 727 -10.24 8.66 -30.77
CA VAL A 727 -9.00 9.39 -31.06
C VAL A 727 -7.93 8.41 -31.54
N THR A 728 -7.35 8.65 -32.71
CA THR A 728 -6.30 7.78 -33.29
C THR A 728 -4.94 8.44 -33.17
N LEU A 729 -4.02 7.78 -32.48
CA LEU A 729 -2.62 8.15 -32.37
C LEU A 729 -1.86 7.42 -33.47
N LYS A 730 -1.27 8.19 -34.39
CA LYS A 730 -0.44 7.64 -35.46
C LYS A 730 0.86 7.09 -34.89
N SER A 731 1.40 6.07 -35.55
CA SER A 731 2.75 5.56 -35.28
C SER A 731 3.76 6.69 -35.23
N GLN A 732 4.48 6.81 -34.12
CA GLN A 732 5.48 7.85 -33.88
C GLN A 732 6.90 7.34 -34.16
N PRO A 733 7.86 8.21 -34.51
CA PRO A 733 9.26 7.82 -34.67
C PRO A 733 9.86 7.17 -33.42
N ALA A 734 10.89 6.37 -33.64
CA ALA A 734 11.67 5.76 -32.57
C ALA A 734 12.31 6.81 -31.67
N MET A 735 12.35 6.53 -30.37
CA MET A 735 13.04 7.36 -29.38
C MET A 735 13.96 6.48 -28.52
N PRO A 736 15.24 6.34 -28.90
CA PRO A 736 16.14 5.38 -28.27
C PRO A 736 16.77 5.89 -26.97
N THR A 737 16.61 7.16 -26.63
CA THR A 737 17.36 7.80 -25.54
C THR A 737 16.42 8.38 -24.49
N PHE A 738 16.55 7.87 -23.27
CA PHE A 738 16.17 8.58 -22.06
C PHE A 738 17.29 9.58 -21.70
N ASP A 739 16.91 10.80 -21.32
CA ASP A 739 17.82 11.89 -20.96
C ASP A 739 17.15 12.74 -19.88
N ASP A 740 17.64 12.68 -18.65
CA ASP A 740 17.04 13.42 -17.53
C ASP A 740 17.62 14.82 -17.31
N SER A 741 18.41 15.36 -18.26
CA SER A 741 19.08 16.65 -18.07
C SER A 741 18.13 17.83 -17.81
N ASP A 742 16.85 17.64 -18.13
CA ASP A 742 15.75 18.54 -17.83
C ASP A 742 14.75 17.76 -16.96
N PRO A 743 14.57 18.14 -15.69
CA PRO A 743 13.73 17.42 -14.74
C PRO A 743 12.25 17.36 -15.14
N LEU A 744 11.79 18.25 -16.03
CA LEU A 744 10.39 18.28 -16.48
C LEU A 744 10.20 17.70 -17.87
N ARG A 745 11.24 17.13 -18.50
CA ARG A 745 11.17 16.60 -19.88
C ARG A 745 10.11 15.52 -20.06
N TYR A 746 9.88 14.72 -19.02
CA TYR A 746 8.98 13.58 -19.02
C TYR A 746 7.73 13.81 -18.17
N TRP A 747 7.40 15.08 -17.91
CA TRP A 747 6.23 15.50 -17.15
C TRP A 747 5.40 16.53 -17.93
N ASP A 748 4.07 16.37 -17.91
CA ASP A 748 3.12 17.28 -18.55
C ASP A 748 2.19 17.91 -17.51
N ALA A 749 2.34 19.22 -17.31
CA ALA A 749 1.50 20.00 -16.40
C ALA A 749 -0.01 19.95 -16.75
N SER A 750 -0.38 19.59 -17.99
CA SER A 750 -1.78 19.45 -18.40
C SER A 750 -2.42 18.12 -18.01
N ASN A 751 -1.60 17.14 -17.61
CA ASN A 751 -2.02 15.90 -16.96
C ASN A 751 -0.97 15.49 -15.91
N PRO A 752 -0.91 16.22 -14.78
CA PRO A 752 0.25 16.20 -13.90
C PRO A 752 0.41 14.92 -13.08
N TRP A 753 -0.60 14.04 -13.09
CA TRP A 753 -0.60 12.74 -12.39
C TRP A 753 -0.12 11.59 -13.28
N ALA A 754 -0.22 11.72 -14.60
CA ALA A 754 0.06 10.62 -15.55
C ALA A 754 1.53 10.40 -15.87
N SER A 755 2.35 11.40 -15.59
CA SER A 755 3.72 11.53 -16.11
C SER A 755 4.69 11.87 -14.99
N THR A 756 6.00 11.81 -15.24
CA THR A 756 7.01 11.73 -14.18
C THR A 756 8.02 12.87 -14.28
N ALA A 757 8.13 13.67 -13.22
CA ALA A 757 9.21 14.62 -13.04
C ALA A 757 10.47 13.86 -12.59
N VAL A 758 11.52 13.95 -13.39
CA VAL A 758 12.75 13.18 -13.22
C VAL A 758 13.80 13.98 -12.44
N ALA A 759 14.86 13.32 -11.97
CA ALA A 759 15.80 13.89 -11.00
C ALA A 759 16.60 15.11 -11.49
N GLY A 760 16.78 15.31 -12.80
CA GLY A 760 17.64 16.38 -13.30
C GLY A 760 19.15 16.07 -13.20
N ALA A 761 19.55 14.81 -13.02
CA ALA A 761 20.91 14.44 -12.64
C ALA A 761 21.92 14.34 -13.82
N GLY A 762 21.47 14.47 -15.06
CA GLY A 762 22.26 14.29 -16.27
C GLY A 762 22.50 12.83 -16.67
N VAL A 763 21.71 11.89 -16.16
CA VAL A 763 21.65 10.49 -16.60
C VAL A 763 21.08 10.40 -18.01
N LYS A 764 21.77 9.64 -18.86
CA LYS A 764 21.27 9.24 -20.18
C LYS A 764 21.34 7.73 -20.34
N MET A 765 20.28 7.14 -20.89
CA MET A 765 20.23 5.73 -21.25
C MET A 765 19.82 5.61 -22.71
N THR A 766 20.75 5.18 -23.57
CA THR A 766 20.52 5.06 -25.02
C THR A 766 20.54 3.60 -25.44
N VAL A 767 19.44 3.12 -26.02
CA VAL A 767 19.38 1.84 -26.73
C VAL A 767 20.19 1.95 -28.02
N THR A 768 21.41 1.41 -28.00
CA THR A 768 22.36 1.46 -29.13
C THR A 768 22.15 0.33 -30.12
N GLN A 769 21.65 -0.81 -29.64
CA GLN A 769 21.38 -1.98 -30.46
C GLN A 769 20.22 -2.78 -29.84
N THR A 770 19.35 -3.31 -30.70
CA THR A 770 18.36 -4.32 -30.36
C THR A 770 18.69 -5.58 -31.16
N SER A 771 18.69 -6.75 -30.53
CA SER A 771 18.93 -8.03 -31.21
C SER A 771 17.87 -8.29 -32.28
N GLU A 772 18.19 -9.06 -33.33
CA GLU A 772 17.25 -9.35 -34.43
C GLU A 772 15.93 -9.97 -33.98
N ASN A 773 15.96 -10.83 -32.95
CA ASN A 773 14.76 -11.44 -32.36
C ASN A 773 14.04 -10.54 -31.34
N LYS A 774 14.50 -9.29 -31.17
CA LYS A 774 13.96 -8.26 -30.27
C LYS A 774 13.90 -8.65 -28.80
N GLN A 775 14.66 -9.66 -28.38
CA GLN A 775 14.66 -10.12 -26.99
C GLN A 775 15.73 -9.42 -26.14
N ASN A 776 16.85 -9.00 -26.72
CA ASN A 776 17.95 -8.40 -25.99
C ASN A 776 18.27 -7.01 -26.55
N MET A 777 18.86 -6.16 -25.72
CA MET A 777 19.35 -4.85 -26.15
C MET A 777 20.70 -4.51 -25.54
N VAL A 778 21.40 -3.55 -26.16
CA VAL A 778 22.61 -2.94 -25.63
C VAL A 778 22.31 -1.49 -25.30
N VAL A 779 22.37 -1.14 -24.01
CA VAL A 779 22.09 0.19 -23.50
C VAL A 779 23.40 0.87 -23.11
N ARG A 780 23.65 2.06 -23.63
CA ARG A 780 24.70 2.94 -23.14
C ARG A 780 24.15 3.81 -22.02
N VAL A 781 24.69 3.66 -20.82
CA VAL A 781 24.34 4.46 -19.65
C VAL A 781 25.46 5.45 -19.41
N THR A 782 25.14 6.74 -19.42
CA THR A 782 26.07 7.83 -19.08
C THR A 782 25.51 8.58 -17.88
N THR A 783 26.32 8.78 -16.86
CA THR A 783 25.99 9.55 -15.65
C THR A 783 27.04 10.64 -15.46
N LYS A 784 26.65 11.77 -14.87
CA LYS A 784 27.57 12.88 -14.60
C LYS A 784 28.31 12.71 -13.28
#